data_AF-A0AAD6TCN5-F1
#
_entry.id   AF-A0AAD6TCN5-F1
#
_cell.length_a   1.000
_cell.length_b   1.000
_cell.length_c   1.000
_cell.angle_alpha   90.00
_cell.angle_beta   90.00
_cell.angle_gamma   90.00
#
_symmetry.space_group_name_H-M   'P 1'
#
loop_
_entity.id
_entity.type
_entity.pdbx_description
1 polymer ?
#
loop_
_entity_poly.entity_id
_entity_poly.type
_entity_poly.pdbx_seq_one_letter_code
_entity_poly.pdbx_strand_id
1 'polypeptide(L)'
;MSRLLIPTSISNGALVRCVRLLEPPSQSFVRRLLLASPMPPLHLLLLFLGILSNLNAVHFAIATLEAPPSPEIRGTVEALLDEFLNHLSLTQNLTESENPRRLRLKKDAFLDEVLGAISHPQVALPTALDRLQTTAEAKQNTTQKQLFVDNLVNQMTIPELVFQMHLMFADNIIGVKSDNGGYDEAMKIAPDAGVGVMADWYPTNSSQYNSVQQLNSEKSRLKIPFMVYGECLHGVNSFRQSMFPQSIGLSASFDPALVYSVGRAIGSEARAIGIHACLAPVLDLGKDPRWGRTQEAWGEDFVLTSHMGVAYASGLSKNSSWADPDAVVPVLKVITLPNLEHFAAYGSPRSGLNAAPFMGRGLREVMQEMLIPFKAAIDLGGARGVMMSYNELDEIPASVHPVLYGALAEWGFDGFTTADDTGMAQLFSIHQVASSPADAIAQWFNAGGMIDFYDFPIDLYVNSTVDLVANGTVQLSTLQDHVRKILGVKYDLGLFDDPFIPDTIDAQALTAAHAPLTLDAAHRSIVLLENRDKTLPINPASQSLQTIALIGPFSDILNYGDYSGQWGAYPTNGSSTLRQAMTAHLRANAQDVQLVSSWGSDTWTYHGQYNIPGYLLSFDGVPGMRGTYYADTNFSEPVFHLQETPNRDWGLYPPVGPNNLSLPSNNFSVVWEAELEVPVDGAAVNGWLGVAVAANCSASLFVDGVLVSHTPATPSGNILGNIQLGANTTRPPPGGAEFRFAQGAKHQLRLEFQAFNLFQKIANFGSLNAEVELFWNLVDRTDAVQKAVDVANTADLVVLAVGANWNSDGENGDRATLGLSVEQTALADAIFALGKPVVLVLQGGRPFAIPEYYAKASAVIDAFFPGQSGGQAISDVLFGLFNPGGRVPLSVPFDVGTLPVYYNYKATAHVNNFTDEEIGSYPSYSFGYGLSYTTFTHKNFNSAGKRTFSAGDTVSFEVTVENTGHVAGSYVAQVYLLGRVSTVTVAVKQLVAFARVYLDAGESQVATMTLEVNRFLQIVNRENQWELQTGDYTFALLEDSRFSASTATNVTLTCV
;
A
#
# COMPACT_ATOMS: atom_id res chain seq x y z
N MET A 1 34.24 47.79 -30.35
CA MET A 1 35.40 48.35 -29.61
C MET A 1 35.64 47.43 -28.43
N SER A 2 36.79 46.82 -28.19
CA SER A 2 38.09 46.78 -28.89
C SER A 2 38.74 45.43 -28.56
N ARG A 3 39.16 44.61 -29.55
CA ARG A 3 40.56 44.47 -30.02
C ARG A 3 41.59 44.23 -28.91
N LEU A 4 42.54 43.29 -28.99
CA LEU A 4 42.84 42.18 -29.94
C LEU A 4 44.07 41.43 -29.36
N LEU A 5 44.25 40.12 -29.65
CA LEU A 5 45.52 39.48 -30.14
C LEU A 5 45.69 37.99 -29.74
N ILE A 6 45.92 37.17 -30.76
CA ILE A 6 46.51 35.81 -30.74
C ILE A 6 47.73 35.88 -31.68
N PRO A 7 48.85 35.20 -31.37
CA PRO A 7 49.43 34.21 -32.31
C PRO A 7 49.96 32.95 -31.57
N THR A 8 49.40 31.73 -31.79
CA THR A 8 49.73 30.71 -32.83
C THR A 8 51.10 30.01 -32.74
N SER A 9 51.11 28.70 -32.37
CA SER A 9 51.58 27.58 -33.24
C SER A 9 51.50 26.17 -32.60
N ILE A 10 50.62 25.30 -33.12
CA ILE A 10 50.87 23.94 -33.71
C ILE A 10 51.84 22.99 -32.94
N SER A 11 51.47 21.76 -32.54
CA SER A 11 51.06 20.64 -33.42
C SER A 11 50.19 19.51 -32.81
N ASN A 12 49.26 19.00 -33.64
CA ASN A 12 48.55 17.70 -33.72
C ASN A 12 48.78 16.57 -32.67
N GLY A 13 47.65 15.92 -32.29
CA GLY A 13 47.63 14.50 -31.86
C GLY A 13 46.52 14.19 -30.83
N ALA A 14 45.40 13.60 -31.24
CA ALA A 14 44.25 13.34 -30.37
C ALA A 14 44.11 11.86 -29.93
N LEU A 15 43.67 11.62 -28.68
CA LEU A 15 42.53 10.76 -28.26
C LEU A 15 42.62 10.34 -26.78
N VAL A 16 41.50 10.53 -26.06
CA VAL A 16 40.97 9.72 -24.93
C VAL A 16 41.93 9.28 -23.79
N ARG A 17 41.69 9.80 -22.58
CA ARG A 17 41.63 8.98 -21.35
C ARG A 17 40.98 9.69 -20.16
N CYS A 18 39.80 9.22 -19.76
CA CYS A 18 39.22 9.45 -18.43
C CYS A 18 39.72 8.41 -17.41
N VAL A 19 39.76 8.84 -16.15
CA VAL A 19 39.47 8.13 -14.89
C VAL A 19 39.93 6.65 -14.74
N ARG A 20 40.80 6.45 -13.75
CA ARG A 20 41.09 5.21 -12.98
C ARG A 20 41.53 5.68 -11.57
N LEU A 21 41.33 4.98 -10.45
CA LEU A 21 40.58 3.76 -10.10
C LEU A 21 40.51 3.73 -8.56
N LEU A 22 39.38 3.32 -7.97
CA LEU A 22 39.31 2.90 -6.56
C LEU A 22 38.44 1.63 -6.47
N GLU A 23 39.08 0.47 -6.43
CA GLU A 23 38.48 -0.85 -6.19
C GLU A 23 39.50 -1.77 -5.47
N PRO A 24 39.07 -2.74 -4.64
CA PRO A 24 39.96 -3.57 -3.82
C PRO A 24 40.71 -4.67 -4.61
N PRO A 25 41.85 -5.19 -4.10
CA PRO A 25 42.84 -5.89 -4.95
C PRO A 25 42.49 -7.32 -5.38
N SER A 26 41.63 -8.03 -4.62
CA SER A 26 41.43 -9.48 -4.79
C SER A 26 40.67 -9.84 -6.08
N GLN A 27 39.61 -9.09 -6.42
CA GLN A 27 38.82 -9.35 -7.63
C GLN A 27 39.55 -8.98 -8.93
N SER A 28 40.51 -8.03 -8.87
CA SER A 28 41.27 -7.59 -10.06
C SER A 28 42.15 -8.68 -10.66
N PHE A 29 42.58 -9.70 -9.91
CA PHE A 29 43.52 -10.71 -10.43
C PHE A 29 42.79 -11.75 -11.28
N VAL A 30 41.73 -12.36 -10.75
CA VAL A 30 40.91 -13.36 -11.46
C VAL A 30 40.25 -12.75 -12.71
N ARG A 31 39.72 -11.53 -12.60
CA ARG A 31 39.07 -10.82 -13.71
C ARG A 31 40.04 -10.48 -14.85
N ARG A 32 41.33 -10.25 -14.56
CA ARG A 32 42.37 -10.05 -15.60
C ARG A 32 42.87 -11.36 -16.23
N LEU A 33 42.91 -12.46 -15.47
CA LEU A 33 43.27 -13.78 -16.02
C LEU A 33 42.24 -14.25 -17.07
N LEU A 34 40.96 -14.06 -16.79
CA LEU A 34 39.86 -14.45 -17.69
C LEU A 34 39.76 -13.59 -18.95
N LEU A 35 40.26 -12.36 -18.94
CA LEU A 35 40.16 -11.41 -20.07
C LEU A 35 41.38 -11.42 -21.01
N ALA A 36 42.40 -12.25 -20.76
CA ALA A 36 43.66 -12.27 -21.51
C ALA A 36 43.95 -13.59 -22.25
N SER A 37 43.01 -14.56 -22.25
CA SER A 37 43.18 -15.87 -22.88
C SER A 37 42.41 -15.98 -24.20
N PRO A 38 42.99 -16.56 -25.27
CA PRO A 38 42.27 -16.86 -26.51
C PRO A 38 41.50 -18.20 -26.48
N MET A 39 41.42 -18.90 -25.33
CA MET A 39 40.62 -20.13 -25.19
C MET A 39 39.20 -19.87 -24.66
N PRO A 40 38.20 -20.70 -25.02
CA PRO A 40 36.84 -20.58 -24.49
C PRO A 40 36.78 -20.72 -22.96
N PRO A 41 36.02 -19.88 -22.23
CA PRO A 41 35.97 -19.89 -20.76
C PRO A 41 35.61 -21.25 -20.14
N LEU A 42 34.81 -22.05 -20.86
CA LEU A 42 34.33 -23.36 -20.41
C LEU A 42 35.48 -24.36 -20.17
N HIS A 43 36.53 -24.34 -20.99
CA HIS A 43 37.68 -25.25 -20.80
C HIS A 43 38.54 -24.85 -19.59
N LEU A 44 38.71 -23.56 -19.34
CA LEU A 44 39.44 -23.07 -18.17
C LEU A 44 38.71 -23.43 -16.87
N LEU A 45 37.36 -23.33 -16.88
CA LEU A 45 36.49 -23.70 -15.77
C LEU A 45 36.53 -25.22 -15.50
N LEU A 46 36.47 -26.05 -16.54
CA LEU A 46 36.54 -27.52 -16.40
C LEU A 46 37.90 -27.99 -15.86
N LEU A 47 39.01 -27.36 -16.26
CA LEU A 47 40.33 -27.61 -15.68
C LEU A 47 40.40 -27.22 -14.20
N PHE A 48 39.81 -26.08 -13.82
CA PHE A 48 39.77 -25.63 -12.43
C PHE A 48 38.92 -26.56 -11.55
N LEU A 49 37.77 -27.02 -12.06
CA LEU A 49 36.90 -27.99 -11.41
C LEU A 49 37.57 -29.37 -11.26
N GLY A 50 38.35 -29.81 -12.26
CA GLY A 50 39.12 -31.06 -12.18
C GLY A 50 40.23 -31.05 -11.13
N ILE A 51 40.84 -29.89 -10.87
CA ILE A 51 41.80 -29.71 -9.77
C ILE A 51 41.09 -29.76 -8.42
N LEU A 52 39.93 -29.10 -8.30
CA LEU A 52 39.10 -29.12 -7.08
C LEU A 52 38.52 -30.51 -6.78
N SER A 53 38.14 -31.30 -7.78
CA SER A 53 37.65 -32.68 -7.56
C SER A 53 38.75 -33.61 -7.04
N ASN A 54 40.00 -33.44 -7.50
CA ASN A 54 41.15 -34.19 -6.98
C ASN A 54 41.51 -33.77 -5.55
N LEU A 55 41.40 -32.48 -5.22
CA LEU A 55 41.56 -32.00 -3.84
C LEU A 55 40.48 -32.57 -2.90
N ASN A 56 39.23 -32.67 -3.35
CA ASN A 56 38.16 -33.34 -2.59
C ASN A 56 38.45 -34.84 -2.37
N ALA A 57 38.99 -35.56 -3.36
CA ALA A 57 39.38 -36.96 -3.20
C ALA A 57 40.48 -37.14 -2.15
N VAL A 58 41.46 -36.23 -2.10
CA VAL A 58 42.49 -36.19 -1.05
C VAL A 58 41.87 -35.87 0.32
N HIS A 59 40.93 -34.92 0.40
CA HIS A 59 40.27 -34.55 1.65
C HIS A 59 39.41 -35.70 2.21
N PHE A 60 38.71 -36.45 1.35
CA PHE A 60 37.90 -37.61 1.75
C PHE A 60 38.76 -38.78 2.25
N ALA A 61 39.96 -38.97 1.66
CA ALA A 61 40.93 -39.96 2.14
C ALA A 61 41.56 -39.57 3.49
N ILE A 62 41.77 -38.27 3.75
CA ILE A 62 42.27 -37.76 5.04
C ILE A 62 41.20 -37.88 6.13
N ALA A 63 39.93 -37.61 5.82
CA ALA A 63 38.81 -37.70 6.78
C ALA A 63 38.52 -39.14 7.28
N THR A 64 39.09 -40.17 6.65
CA THR A 64 38.90 -41.59 7.03
C THR A 64 40.06 -42.20 7.81
N LEU A 65 41.10 -41.42 8.17
CA LEU A 65 42.28 -41.88 8.92
C LEU A 65 42.56 -40.97 10.12
N GLU A 66 42.37 -41.47 11.34
CA GLU A 66 42.68 -40.77 12.60
C GLU A 66 44.19 -40.68 12.89
N ALA A 67 44.95 -39.99 12.04
CA ALA A 67 46.36 -39.69 12.25
C ALA A 67 46.78 -38.35 11.61
N PRO A 68 47.72 -37.59 12.21
CA PRO A 68 48.20 -36.34 11.61
C PRO A 68 48.98 -36.61 10.31
N PRO A 69 48.91 -35.68 9.33
CA PRO A 69 49.40 -35.91 7.96
C PRO A 69 50.93 -36.12 7.90
N SER A 70 51.37 -37.11 7.12
CA SER A 70 52.79 -37.35 6.86
C SER A 70 53.40 -36.30 5.91
N PRO A 71 54.74 -36.14 5.87
CA PRO A 71 55.42 -35.22 4.96
C PRO A 71 55.14 -35.47 3.45
N GLU A 72 54.60 -36.64 3.08
CA GLU A 72 54.36 -37.04 1.69
C GLU A 72 53.17 -36.31 1.06
N ILE A 73 52.16 -35.92 1.85
CA ILE A 73 51.00 -35.16 1.36
C ILE A 73 51.44 -33.75 0.93
N ARG A 74 52.33 -33.12 1.70
CA ARG A 74 52.92 -31.82 1.34
C ARG A 74 53.68 -31.89 0.02
N GLY A 75 54.52 -32.92 -0.16
CA GLY A 75 55.26 -33.12 -1.42
C GLY A 75 54.34 -33.35 -2.63
N THR A 76 53.19 -34.01 -2.43
CA THR A 76 52.20 -34.25 -3.50
C THR A 76 51.50 -32.95 -3.94
N VAL A 77 51.11 -32.10 -3.00
CA VAL A 77 50.50 -30.79 -3.30
C VAL A 77 51.52 -29.82 -3.91
N GLU A 78 52.76 -29.80 -3.41
CA GLU A 78 53.84 -28.99 -3.99
C GLU A 78 54.17 -29.40 -5.44
N ALA A 79 54.16 -30.71 -5.74
CA ALA A 79 54.39 -31.23 -7.09
C ALA A 79 53.28 -30.85 -8.09
N LEU A 80 52.00 -30.98 -7.71
CA LEU A 80 50.86 -30.59 -8.56
C LEU A 80 50.84 -29.08 -8.86
N LEU A 81 51.22 -28.25 -7.88
CA LEU A 81 51.36 -26.80 -8.08
C LEU A 81 52.53 -26.45 -9.00
N ASP A 82 53.67 -27.15 -8.90
CA ASP A 82 54.81 -26.91 -9.80
C ASP A 82 54.56 -27.44 -11.21
N GLU A 83 53.76 -28.50 -11.38
CA GLU A 83 53.30 -28.98 -12.70
C GLU A 83 52.37 -27.94 -13.37
N PHE A 84 51.40 -27.40 -12.63
CA PHE A 84 50.51 -26.33 -13.11
C PHE A 84 51.27 -25.05 -13.49
N LEU A 85 52.25 -24.63 -12.67
CA LEU A 85 53.08 -23.45 -12.95
C LEU A 85 54.05 -23.67 -14.12
N ASN A 86 54.60 -24.87 -14.29
CA ASN A 86 55.40 -25.21 -15.47
C ASN A 86 54.54 -25.15 -16.74
N HIS A 87 53.30 -25.63 -16.70
CA HIS A 87 52.39 -25.58 -17.85
C HIS A 87 52.01 -24.14 -18.27
N LEU A 88 51.88 -23.23 -17.29
CA LEU A 88 51.73 -21.79 -17.53
C LEU A 88 53.00 -21.15 -18.12
N SER A 89 54.19 -21.55 -17.67
CA SER A 89 55.46 -21.03 -18.20
C SER A 89 55.74 -21.45 -19.64
N LEU A 90 55.28 -22.64 -20.06
CA LEU A 90 55.44 -23.17 -21.41
C LEU A 90 54.46 -22.57 -22.43
N THR A 91 53.42 -21.87 -21.97
CA THR A 91 52.34 -21.33 -22.82
C THR A 91 52.38 -19.80 -22.98
N GLN A 92 53.30 -19.10 -22.30
CA GLN A 92 53.47 -17.65 -22.42
C GLN A 92 54.93 -17.23 -22.62
N ASN A 93 55.19 -16.50 -23.70
CA ASN A 93 56.42 -15.71 -23.85
C ASN A 93 56.36 -14.51 -22.90
N LEU A 94 56.76 -14.73 -21.63
CA LEU A 94 56.78 -13.70 -20.60
C LEU A 94 57.89 -12.68 -20.85
N THR A 95 57.54 -11.41 -20.99
CA THR A 95 58.48 -10.28 -21.04
C THR A 95 59.04 -9.94 -19.66
N GLU A 96 60.26 -9.37 -19.61
CA GLU A 96 61.12 -9.19 -18.41
C GLU A 96 60.52 -8.44 -17.19
N SER A 97 59.29 -7.95 -17.21
CA SER A 97 58.69 -7.16 -16.12
C SER A 97 58.24 -7.95 -14.89
N GLU A 98 58.14 -9.28 -14.96
CA GLU A 98 57.68 -10.11 -13.83
C GLU A 98 58.77 -11.04 -13.29
N ASN A 99 59.44 -10.59 -12.23
CA ASN A 99 60.54 -11.30 -11.58
C ASN A 99 60.06 -12.60 -10.88
N PRO A 100 60.61 -13.79 -11.18
CA PRO A 100 60.16 -15.08 -10.62
C PRO A 100 60.08 -15.17 -9.09
N ARG A 101 60.85 -14.34 -8.35
CA ARG A 101 60.74 -14.26 -6.88
C ARG A 101 59.39 -13.75 -6.38
N ARG A 102 58.68 -12.90 -7.14
CA ARG A 102 57.36 -12.38 -6.75
C ARG A 102 56.23 -13.41 -6.91
N LEU A 103 56.38 -14.38 -7.82
CA LEU A 103 55.43 -15.48 -7.94
C LEU A 103 55.61 -16.48 -6.79
N ARG A 104 56.86 -16.82 -6.42
CA ARG A 104 57.14 -17.71 -5.28
C ARG A 104 56.67 -17.14 -3.94
N LEU A 105 56.92 -15.87 -3.67
CA LEU A 105 56.40 -15.22 -2.45
C LEU A 105 54.86 -15.18 -2.35
N LYS A 106 54.14 -15.30 -3.47
CA LYS A 106 52.68 -15.46 -3.48
C LYS A 106 52.24 -16.93 -3.38
N LYS A 107 53.05 -17.89 -3.89
CA LYS A 107 52.86 -19.33 -3.65
C LYS A 107 52.91 -19.63 -2.16
N ASP A 108 53.91 -19.10 -1.45
CA ASP A 108 54.11 -19.36 -0.03
C ASP A 108 52.96 -18.78 0.82
N ALA A 109 52.53 -17.54 0.55
CA ALA A 109 51.39 -16.92 1.24
C ALA A 109 50.05 -17.66 1.01
N PHE A 110 49.81 -18.17 -0.19
CA PHE A 110 48.63 -18.99 -0.49
C PHE A 110 48.71 -20.39 0.14
N LEU A 111 49.92 -20.97 0.23
CA LEU A 111 50.14 -22.23 0.95
C LEU A 111 49.83 -22.07 2.44
N ASP A 112 50.31 -21.00 3.08
CA ASP A 112 50.07 -20.72 4.50
C ASP A 112 48.59 -20.45 4.79
N GLU A 113 47.87 -19.80 3.87
CA GLU A 113 46.41 -19.56 3.97
C GLU A 113 45.61 -20.88 3.87
N VAL A 114 45.95 -21.75 2.91
CA VAL A 114 45.31 -23.07 2.73
C VAL A 114 45.67 -24.04 3.87
N LEU A 115 46.91 -24.06 4.33
CA LEU A 115 47.34 -24.90 5.47
C LEU A 115 46.77 -24.38 6.80
N GLY A 116 46.64 -23.06 6.95
CA GLY A 116 45.94 -22.43 8.07
C GLY A 116 44.48 -22.88 8.17
N ALA A 117 43.76 -22.90 7.05
CA ALA A 117 42.38 -23.37 6.97
C ALA A 117 42.20 -24.86 7.36
N ILE A 118 43.23 -25.70 7.20
CA ILE A 118 43.21 -27.12 7.59
C ILE A 118 43.43 -27.30 9.12
N SER A 119 43.89 -26.27 9.84
CA SER A 119 44.27 -26.36 11.26
C SER A 119 43.17 -25.96 12.27
N HIS A 120 42.04 -25.39 11.82
CA HIS A 120 40.94 -24.96 12.70
C HIS A 120 39.56 -25.48 12.22
N PRO A 121 39.01 -26.53 12.84
CA PRO A 121 37.73 -27.11 12.44
C PRO A 121 36.53 -26.35 13.04
N GLN A 122 36.36 -25.07 12.71
CA GLN A 122 35.13 -24.30 13.03
C GLN A 122 34.97 -22.96 12.26
N VAL A 123 35.08 -22.97 10.92
CA VAL A 123 34.57 -21.88 10.06
C VAL A 123 33.83 -22.46 8.86
N ALA A 124 32.66 -21.89 8.53
CA ALA A 124 31.69 -22.47 7.59
C ALA A 124 32.07 -22.33 6.11
N LEU A 125 32.77 -23.34 5.56
CA LEU A 125 33.07 -23.45 4.13
C LEU A 125 31.86 -23.65 3.16
N PRO A 126 30.67 -24.17 3.53
CA PRO A 126 29.59 -24.42 2.56
C PRO A 126 29.14 -23.16 1.79
N THR A 127 29.12 -22.01 2.46
CA THR A 127 28.45 -20.80 1.95
C THR A 127 29.15 -20.07 0.80
N ALA A 128 30.38 -20.45 0.44
CA ALA A 128 31.13 -19.83 -0.65
C ALA A 128 30.90 -20.55 -2.00
N LEU A 129 30.71 -21.88 -1.97
CA LEU A 129 30.49 -22.68 -3.18
C LEU A 129 29.04 -22.53 -3.66
N ASP A 130 28.07 -22.59 -2.74
CA ASP A 130 26.64 -22.30 -3.02
C ASP A 130 26.47 -20.92 -3.66
N ARG A 131 27.18 -19.89 -3.14
CA ARG A 131 27.13 -18.53 -3.70
C ARG A 131 27.72 -18.43 -5.11
N LEU A 132 28.68 -19.26 -5.47
CA LEU A 132 29.23 -19.29 -6.83
C LEU A 132 28.33 -20.05 -7.82
N GLN A 133 27.69 -21.14 -7.39
CA GLN A 133 26.72 -21.88 -8.21
C GLN A 133 25.46 -21.05 -8.46
N THR A 134 24.83 -20.51 -7.41
CA THR A 134 23.66 -19.62 -7.54
C THR A 134 23.93 -18.38 -8.40
N THR A 135 25.15 -17.80 -8.34
CA THR A 135 25.53 -16.68 -9.23
C THR A 135 25.67 -17.10 -10.71
N ALA A 136 26.08 -18.34 -10.98
CA ALA A 136 26.17 -18.88 -12.34
C ALA A 136 24.78 -19.21 -12.89
N GLU A 137 23.93 -19.85 -12.09
CA GLU A 137 22.54 -20.20 -12.40
C GLU A 137 21.70 -18.93 -12.64
N ALA A 138 21.79 -17.92 -11.77
CA ALA A 138 21.10 -16.64 -11.96
C ALA A 138 21.49 -15.95 -13.27
N LYS A 139 22.77 -15.99 -13.67
CA LYS A 139 23.23 -15.45 -14.96
C LYS A 139 22.73 -16.26 -16.15
N GLN A 140 22.68 -17.59 -16.02
CA GLN A 140 22.14 -18.46 -17.06
C GLN A 140 20.65 -18.21 -17.27
N ASN A 141 19.87 -18.15 -16.19
CA ASN A 141 18.43 -17.84 -16.23
C ASN A 141 18.17 -16.43 -16.78
N THR A 142 18.94 -15.41 -16.36
CA THR A 142 18.85 -14.05 -16.93
C THR A 142 19.07 -14.06 -18.44
N THR A 143 20.05 -14.84 -18.92
CA THR A 143 20.36 -14.97 -20.35
C THR A 143 19.23 -15.69 -21.11
N GLN A 144 18.63 -16.73 -20.52
CA GLN A 144 17.46 -17.41 -21.11
C GLN A 144 16.22 -16.51 -21.17
N LYS A 145 15.90 -15.79 -20.09
CA LYS A 145 14.81 -14.80 -20.05
C LYS A 145 14.96 -13.76 -21.17
N GLN A 146 16.14 -13.16 -21.28
CA GLN A 146 16.42 -12.16 -22.32
C GLN A 146 16.24 -12.75 -23.72
N LEU A 147 16.83 -13.91 -24.01
CA LEU A 147 16.70 -14.57 -25.32
C LEU A 147 15.25 -14.96 -25.65
N PHE A 148 14.47 -15.39 -24.66
CA PHE A 148 13.05 -15.73 -24.82
C PHE A 148 12.22 -14.48 -25.17
N VAL A 149 12.34 -13.43 -24.35
CA VAL A 149 11.61 -12.17 -24.53
C VAL A 149 12.02 -11.47 -25.84
N ASP A 150 13.31 -11.41 -26.16
CA ASP A 150 13.79 -10.83 -27.43
C ASP A 150 13.26 -11.58 -28.65
N ASN A 151 13.22 -12.91 -28.61
CA ASN A 151 12.66 -13.71 -29.71
C ASN A 151 11.17 -13.43 -29.90
N LEU A 152 10.42 -13.27 -28.81
CA LEU A 152 8.99 -12.95 -28.83
C LEU A 152 8.73 -11.54 -29.38
N VAL A 153 9.43 -10.52 -28.85
CA VAL A 153 9.31 -9.10 -29.28
C VAL A 153 9.73 -8.89 -30.74
N ASN A 154 10.78 -9.57 -31.21
CA ASN A 154 11.22 -9.48 -32.61
C ASN A 154 10.23 -10.11 -33.61
N GLN A 155 9.24 -10.88 -33.15
CA GLN A 155 8.16 -11.44 -33.97
C GLN A 155 6.88 -10.60 -33.96
N MET A 156 6.81 -9.51 -33.18
CA MET A 156 5.62 -8.67 -33.06
C MET A 156 5.49 -7.64 -34.17
N THR A 157 4.26 -7.43 -34.60
CA THR A 157 3.80 -6.27 -35.35
C THR A 157 3.56 -5.07 -34.42
N ILE A 158 3.41 -3.86 -34.97
CA ILE A 158 3.12 -2.67 -34.15
C ILE A 158 1.80 -2.81 -33.37
N PRO A 159 0.67 -3.29 -33.94
CA PRO A 159 -0.54 -3.54 -33.16
C PRO A 159 -0.34 -4.57 -32.03
N GLU A 160 0.44 -5.64 -32.25
CA GLU A 160 0.79 -6.60 -31.18
C GLU A 160 1.58 -5.93 -30.05
N LEU A 161 2.53 -5.04 -30.36
CA LEU A 161 3.22 -4.23 -29.33
C LEU A 161 2.24 -3.33 -28.57
N VAL A 162 1.34 -2.63 -29.28
CA VAL A 162 0.33 -1.75 -28.67
C VAL A 162 -0.60 -2.52 -27.73
N PHE A 163 -1.10 -3.69 -28.12
CA PHE A 163 -1.95 -4.50 -27.23
C PHE A 163 -1.20 -5.07 -26.01
N GLN A 164 0.13 -5.19 -26.04
CA GLN A 164 0.92 -5.48 -24.83
C GLN A 164 1.13 -4.26 -23.91
N MET A 165 0.88 -3.06 -24.42
CA MET A 165 0.96 -1.77 -23.71
C MET A 165 -0.42 -1.13 -23.48
N HIS A 166 -1.51 -1.83 -23.82
CA HIS A 166 -2.87 -1.37 -23.59
C HIS A 166 -3.46 -2.06 -22.35
N LEU A 167 -3.99 -1.28 -21.43
CA LEU A 167 -4.78 -1.80 -20.31
C LEU A 167 -6.22 -2.03 -20.77
N MET A 168 -6.57 -3.29 -21.00
CA MET A 168 -7.91 -3.67 -21.41
C MET A 168 -8.90 -3.50 -20.25
N PHE A 169 -9.99 -2.79 -20.48
CA PHE A 169 -11.15 -2.78 -19.61
C PHE A 169 -11.91 -4.12 -19.76
N ALA A 170 -12.06 -4.89 -18.68
CA ALA A 170 -12.53 -6.28 -18.77
C ALA A 170 -13.95 -6.44 -19.35
N ASP A 171 -14.81 -5.44 -19.21
CA ASP A 171 -16.16 -5.46 -19.80
C ASP A 171 -16.18 -5.46 -21.34
N ASN A 172 -15.13 -4.94 -21.98
CA ASN A 172 -14.98 -5.05 -23.44
C ASN A 172 -14.87 -6.52 -23.88
N ILE A 173 -14.43 -7.41 -22.99
CA ILE A 173 -14.28 -8.85 -23.21
C ILE A 173 -15.53 -9.61 -22.74
N ILE A 174 -16.06 -9.23 -21.57
CA ILE A 174 -17.16 -9.92 -20.88
C ILE A 174 -18.50 -9.33 -21.31
N GLY A 175 -19.21 -10.06 -22.17
CA GLY A 175 -20.46 -9.65 -22.77
C GLY A 175 -21.64 -9.54 -21.79
N VAL A 176 -22.77 -9.05 -22.27
CA VAL A 176 -23.99 -8.77 -21.46
C VAL A 176 -24.60 -10.01 -20.76
N LYS A 177 -24.15 -11.22 -21.09
CA LYS A 177 -24.55 -12.48 -20.43
C LYS A 177 -23.50 -13.02 -19.46
N SER A 178 -22.43 -12.26 -19.21
CA SER A 178 -21.22 -12.72 -18.50
C SER A 178 -20.51 -13.88 -19.22
N ASP A 179 -20.64 -13.90 -20.55
CA ASP A 179 -19.92 -14.78 -21.47
C ASP A 179 -18.75 -14.02 -22.13
N ASN A 180 -17.79 -14.73 -22.70
CA ASN A 180 -16.61 -14.10 -23.33
C ASN A 180 -16.91 -13.56 -24.75
N GLY A 181 -18.16 -13.14 -24.99
CA GLY A 181 -18.69 -12.76 -26.29
C GLY A 181 -18.23 -11.39 -26.80
N GLY A 182 -17.68 -10.53 -25.92
CA GLY A 182 -17.12 -9.22 -26.31
C GLY A 182 -15.72 -9.32 -26.95
N TYR A 183 -15.00 -10.41 -26.68
CA TYR A 183 -13.59 -10.59 -27.08
C TYR A 183 -13.30 -10.25 -28.55
N ASP A 184 -14.12 -10.72 -29.48
CA ASP A 184 -13.90 -10.51 -30.93
C ASP A 184 -14.12 -9.05 -31.37
N GLU A 185 -14.98 -8.29 -30.69
CA GLU A 185 -15.18 -6.86 -30.96
C GLU A 185 -14.05 -6.02 -30.36
N ALA A 186 -13.61 -6.35 -29.14
CA ALA A 186 -12.47 -5.68 -28.49
C ALA A 186 -11.16 -5.85 -29.27
N MET A 187 -10.94 -7.03 -29.86
CA MET A 187 -9.73 -7.35 -30.61
C MET A 187 -9.84 -7.10 -32.13
N LYS A 188 -10.96 -6.55 -32.63
CA LYS A 188 -11.27 -6.44 -34.07
C LYS A 188 -10.17 -5.82 -34.96
N ILE A 189 -9.39 -4.88 -34.42
CA ILE A 189 -8.33 -4.17 -35.16
C ILE A 189 -7.02 -4.98 -35.26
N ALA A 190 -6.82 -5.96 -34.37
CA ALA A 190 -5.73 -6.92 -34.45
C ALA A 190 -6.17 -8.28 -33.84
N PRO A 191 -7.00 -9.08 -34.54
CA PRO A 191 -7.67 -10.25 -33.95
C PRO A 191 -6.71 -11.31 -33.39
N ASP A 192 -5.53 -11.43 -34.00
CA ASP A 192 -4.52 -12.44 -33.67
C ASP A 192 -3.51 -11.98 -32.58
N ALA A 193 -3.64 -10.76 -32.05
CA ALA A 193 -2.62 -10.16 -31.19
C ALA A 193 -2.63 -10.66 -29.74
N GLY A 194 -3.82 -10.93 -29.20
CA GLY A 194 -4.04 -11.22 -27.77
C GLY A 194 -3.98 -9.98 -26.86
N VAL A 195 -4.66 -10.07 -25.72
CA VAL A 195 -4.69 -9.04 -24.67
C VAL A 195 -3.35 -9.04 -23.91
N GLY A 196 -2.82 -7.85 -23.64
CA GLY A 196 -1.60 -7.66 -22.85
C GLY A 196 -1.85 -7.57 -21.36
N VAL A 197 -2.60 -6.56 -20.94
CA VAL A 197 -2.90 -6.28 -19.54
C VAL A 197 -4.40 -6.01 -19.43
N MET A 198 -5.01 -6.29 -18.28
CA MET A 198 -6.44 -6.09 -18.06
C MET A 198 -6.68 -5.57 -16.63
N ALA A 199 -7.68 -4.72 -16.44
CA ALA A 199 -8.07 -4.15 -15.14
C ALA A 199 -9.58 -4.25 -14.90
N ASP A 200 -10.02 -3.75 -13.75
CA ASP A 200 -11.43 -3.59 -13.35
C ASP A 200 -12.20 -4.93 -13.32
N TRP A 201 -11.53 -5.97 -12.83
CA TRP A 201 -12.03 -7.34 -12.84
C TRP A 201 -11.65 -8.10 -11.58
N TYR A 202 -12.68 -8.52 -10.84
CA TYR A 202 -12.55 -9.27 -9.58
C TYR A 202 -13.30 -10.60 -9.70
N PRO A 203 -12.67 -11.66 -10.26
CA PRO A 203 -13.32 -12.96 -10.43
C PRO A 203 -13.82 -13.55 -9.12
N THR A 204 -15.04 -14.11 -9.15
CA THR A 204 -15.68 -14.76 -8.01
C THR A 204 -15.33 -16.24 -7.87
N ASN A 205 -14.71 -16.84 -8.91
CA ASN A 205 -14.20 -18.21 -8.96
C ASN A 205 -13.07 -18.32 -10.01
N SER A 206 -12.33 -19.44 -9.99
CA SER A 206 -11.20 -19.69 -10.90
C SER A 206 -11.60 -19.87 -12.36
N SER A 207 -12.79 -20.42 -12.66
CA SER A 207 -13.21 -20.72 -14.03
C SER A 207 -13.52 -19.47 -14.86
N GLN A 208 -14.01 -18.41 -14.20
CA GLN A 208 -14.16 -17.08 -14.78
C GLN A 208 -12.83 -16.58 -15.34
N TYR A 209 -11.78 -16.55 -14.52
CA TYR A 209 -10.43 -16.19 -14.96
C TYR A 209 -9.88 -17.15 -16.03
N ASN A 210 -9.86 -18.45 -15.74
CA ASN A 210 -9.25 -19.48 -16.60
C ASN A 210 -9.87 -19.51 -18.00
N SER A 211 -11.18 -19.27 -18.14
CA SER A 211 -11.87 -19.28 -19.44
C SER A 211 -11.43 -18.14 -20.37
N VAL A 212 -11.21 -16.93 -19.84
CA VAL A 212 -10.74 -15.77 -20.63
C VAL A 212 -9.26 -15.96 -20.97
N GLN A 213 -8.46 -16.46 -20.01
CA GLN A 213 -7.04 -16.77 -20.23
C GLN A 213 -6.84 -17.85 -21.29
N GLN A 214 -7.67 -18.89 -21.30
CA GLN A 214 -7.68 -19.92 -22.34
C GLN A 214 -8.06 -19.32 -23.71
N LEU A 215 -9.15 -18.56 -23.80
CA LEU A 215 -9.60 -17.94 -25.04
C LEU A 215 -8.53 -17.01 -25.64
N ASN A 216 -7.83 -16.26 -24.79
CA ASN A 216 -6.73 -15.39 -25.20
C ASN A 216 -5.55 -16.20 -25.79
N SER A 217 -5.19 -17.32 -25.16
CA SER A 217 -4.12 -18.22 -25.65
C SER A 217 -4.50 -18.97 -26.93
N GLU A 218 -5.78 -19.27 -27.14
CA GLU A 218 -6.29 -19.91 -28.35
C GLU A 218 -6.34 -18.97 -29.56
N LYS A 219 -6.67 -17.68 -29.36
CA LYS A 219 -6.77 -16.67 -30.42
C LYS A 219 -5.45 -15.93 -30.70
N SER A 220 -4.61 -15.72 -29.69
CA SER A 220 -3.31 -15.06 -29.87
C SER A 220 -2.32 -15.93 -30.66
N ARG A 221 -1.87 -15.45 -31.81
CA ARG A 221 -0.84 -16.08 -32.66
C ARG A 221 0.45 -16.39 -31.89
N LEU A 222 0.85 -15.47 -31.01
CA LEU A 222 2.05 -15.57 -30.19
C LEU A 222 1.79 -16.18 -28.80
N LYS A 223 0.54 -16.55 -28.49
CA LYS A 223 0.10 -17.16 -27.22
C LYS A 223 0.58 -16.44 -25.95
N ILE A 224 0.56 -15.12 -25.96
CA ILE A 224 1.06 -14.33 -24.85
C ILE A 224 -0.02 -14.27 -23.76
N PRO A 225 0.27 -14.66 -22.51
CA PRO A 225 -0.68 -14.56 -21.42
C PRO A 225 -0.97 -13.09 -21.10
N PHE A 226 -2.20 -12.75 -20.69
CA PHE A 226 -2.44 -11.43 -20.11
C PHE A 226 -1.99 -11.39 -18.64
N MET A 227 -1.90 -10.20 -18.10
CA MET A 227 -1.65 -9.93 -16.68
C MET A 227 -2.82 -9.09 -16.16
N VAL A 228 -3.39 -9.44 -15.00
CA VAL A 228 -4.52 -8.69 -14.42
C VAL A 228 -4.04 -7.73 -13.34
N TYR A 229 -4.50 -6.48 -13.40
CA TYR A 229 -4.35 -5.48 -12.36
C TYR A 229 -5.59 -5.48 -11.45
N GLY A 230 -5.37 -5.23 -10.16
CA GLY A 230 -6.45 -5.04 -9.20
C GLY A 230 -6.05 -4.05 -8.11
N GLU A 231 -7.03 -3.34 -7.58
CA GLU A 231 -6.86 -2.49 -6.41
C GLU A 231 -6.67 -3.34 -5.16
N CYS A 232 -5.63 -2.99 -4.40
CA CYS A 232 -5.13 -3.78 -3.27
C CYS A 232 -4.57 -2.88 -2.16
N LEU A 233 -5.19 -1.74 -1.88
CA LEU A 233 -4.62 -0.73 -0.98
C LEU A 233 -4.49 -1.23 0.47
N HIS A 234 -5.59 -1.72 1.04
CA HIS A 234 -5.68 -2.26 2.41
C HIS A 234 -6.54 -3.54 2.44
N GLY A 235 -6.48 -4.28 1.35
CA GLY A 235 -7.32 -5.42 1.01
C GLY A 235 -7.58 -5.40 -0.49
N VAL A 236 -7.95 -6.53 -1.08
CA VAL A 236 -8.39 -6.54 -2.48
C VAL A 236 -9.74 -5.83 -2.56
N ASN A 237 -9.92 -4.93 -3.53
CA ASN A 237 -11.12 -4.11 -3.70
C ASN A 237 -12.33 -4.94 -4.21
N SER A 238 -12.79 -5.85 -3.36
CA SER A 238 -13.82 -6.86 -3.63
C SER A 238 -14.52 -7.20 -2.33
N PHE A 239 -15.86 -7.19 -2.35
CA PHE A 239 -16.73 -7.51 -1.19
C PHE A 239 -16.53 -8.91 -0.59
N ARG A 240 -15.74 -9.78 -1.25
CA ARG A 240 -15.46 -11.16 -0.85
C ARG A 240 -14.12 -11.35 -0.13
N GLN A 241 -13.24 -10.35 -0.15
CA GLN A 241 -11.88 -10.42 0.37
C GLN A 241 -11.75 -9.68 1.72
N SER A 242 -10.62 -9.86 2.40
CA SER A 242 -10.34 -9.28 3.71
C SER A 242 -10.08 -7.78 3.63
N MET A 243 -10.75 -6.99 4.48
CA MET A 243 -10.55 -5.53 4.59
C MET A 243 -9.82 -5.18 5.88
N PHE A 244 -8.55 -4.79 5.76
CA PHE A 244 -7.67 -4.39 6.85
C PHE A 244 -7.86 -2.90 7.19
N PRO A 245 -7.28 -2.39 8.29
CA PRO A 245 -7.19 -0.94 8.51
C PRO A 245 -6.51 -0.25 7.33
N GLN A 246 -6.93 0.98 7.05
CA GLN A 246 -6.35 1.80 5.99
C GLN A 246 -4.85 2.06 6.24
N SER A 247 -4.06 2.29 5.19
CA SER A 247 -2.59 2.39 5.24
C SER A 247 -2.05 3.35 6.31
N ILE A 248 -2.70 4.50 6.54
CA ILE A 248 -2.30 5.43 7.61
C ILE A 248 -2.43 4.82 9.01
N GLY A 249 -3.49 4.05 9.25
CA GLY A 249 -3.71 3.31 10.50
C GLY A 249 -2.69 2.20 10.67
N LEU A 250 -2.44 1.41 9.62
CA LEU A 250 -1.36 0.42 9.62
C LEU A 250 0.01 1.05 9.90
N SER A 251 0.27 2.25 9.39
CA SER A 251 1.49 3.00 9.70
C SER A 251 1.61 3.38 11.18
N ALA A 252 0.50 3.76 11.81
CA ALA A 252 0.44 4.03 13.24
C ALA A 252 0.85 2.84 14.11
N SER A 253 0.86 1.61 13.58
CA SER A 253 1.40 0.45 14.29
C SER A 253 2.92 0.52 14.53
N PHE A 254 3.70 1.23 13.70
CA PHE A 254 5.18 1.18 13.72
C PHE A 254 5.74 -0.26 13.72
N ASP A 255 5.01 -1.21 13.11
CA ASP A 255 5.31 -2.64 13.09
C ASP A 255 5.42 -3.16 11.64
N PRO A 256 6.62 -3.13 11.02
CA PRO A 256 6.82 -3.64 9.67
C PRO A 256 6.55 -5.15 9.52
N ALA A 257 6.63 -5.93 10.61
CA ALA A 257 6.32 -7.36 10.56
C ALA A 257 4.82 -7.60 10.40
N LEU A 258 3.98 -6.83 11.11
CA LEU A 258 2.53 -6.79 10.89
C LEU A 258 2.19 -6.39 9.44
N VAL A 259 2.79 -5.31 8.94
CA VAL A 259 2.51 -4.82 7.57
C VAL A 259 2.92 -5.83 6.49
N TYR A 260 4.03 -6.54 6.69
CA TYR A 260 4.40 -7.68 5.83
C TYR A 260 3.36 -8.81 5.86
N SER A 261 2.84 -9.17 7.05
CA SER A 261 1.79 -10.18 7.18
C SER A 261 0.50 -9.77 6.47
N VAL A 262 0.10 -8.50 6.57
CA VAL A 262 -1.04 -7.94 5.83
C VAL A 262 -0.81 -8.01 4.33
N GLY A 263 0.32 -7.51 3.81
CA GLY A 263 0.67 -7.59 2.39
C GLY A 263 0.73 -9.02 1.86
N ARG A 264 1.13 -10.00 2.69
CA ARG A 264 1.15 -11.43 2.33
C ARG A 264 -0.25 -12.05 2.28
N ALA A 265 -1.16 -11.66 3.17
CA ALA A 265 -2.56 -12.08 3.14
C ALA A 265 -3.28 -11.53 1.89
N ILE A 266 -3.07 -10.24 1.59
CA ILE A 266 -3.64 -9.58 0.42
C ILE A 266 -3.08 -10.19 -0.87
N GLY A 267 -1.77 -10.45 -0.93
CA GLY A 267 -1.14 -11.07 -2.10
C GLY A 267 -1.65 -12.47 -2.41
N SER A 268 -1.91 -13.30 -1.39
CA SER A 268 -2.45 -14.64 -1.60
C SER A 268 -3.94 -14.62 -1.99
N GLU A 269 -4.75 -13.74 -1.38
CA GLU A 269 -6.15 -13.52 -1.79
C GLU A 269 -6.27 -12.99 -3.23
N ALA A 270 -5.41 -12.04 -3.63
CA ALA A 270 -5.35 -11.51 -4.98
C ALA A 270 -5.03 -12.61 -6.03
N ARG A 271 -4.02 -13.44 -5.79
CA ARG A 271 -3.68 -14.56 -6.70
C ARG A 271 -4.76 -15.64 -6.75
N ALA A 272 -5.47 -15.87 -5.65
CA ALA A 272 -6.56 -16.85 -5.61
C ALA A 272 -7.74 -16.49 -6.55
N ILE A 273 -7.87 -15.22 -6.95
CA ILE A 273 -8.83 -14.75 -7.95
C ILE A 273 -8.19 -14.28 -9.28
N GLY A 274 -6.88 -14.48 -9.45
CA GLY A 274 -6.19 -14.18 -10.71
C GLY A 274 -5.68 -12.75 -10.88
N ILE A 275 -5.58 -11.94 -9.82
CA ILE A 275 -4.93 -10.62 -9.85
C ILE A 275 -3.41 -10.80 -9.75
N HIS A 276 -2.67 -10.31 -10.74
CA HIS A 276 -1.24 -10.55 -10.92
C HIS A 276 -0.37 -9.40 -10.45
N ALA A 277 -0.88 -8.17 -10.59
CA ALA A 277 -0.24 -6.96 -10.09
C ALA A 277 -1.25 -6.20 -9.22
N CYS A 278 -0.81 -5.83 -8.03
CA CYS A 278 -1.61 -5.06 -7.08
C CYS A 278 -1.22 -3.59 -7.20
N LEU A 279 -2.22 -2.72 -7.27
CA LEU A 279 -2.08 -1.27 -7.41
C LEU A 279 -1.77 -0.61 -6.04
N ALA A 280 -0.74 -1.11 -5.38
CA ALA A 280 -0.31 -0.75 -4.03
C ALA A 280 1.17 -1.18 -3.79
N PRO A 281 1.88 -0.58 -2.82
CA PRO A 281 1.44 0.48 -1.90
C PRO A 281 1.56 1.90 -2.48
N VAL A 282 0.80 2.81 -1.88
CA VAL A 282 0.97 4.26 -2.00
C VAL A 282 2.18 4.68 -1.19
N LEU A 283 3.07 5.50 -1.75
CA LEU A 283 4.31 5.91 -1.08
C LEU A 283 4.50 7.44 -1.05
N ASP A 284 3.43 8.18 -1.29
CA ASP A 284 3.39 9.62 -1.08
C ASP A 284 3.53 10.00 0.40
N LEU A 285 4.09 11.18 0.63
CA LEU A 285 4.23 11.77 1.96
C LEU A 285 3.12 12.79 2.17
N GLY A 286 2.18 12.49 3.07
CA GLY A 286 1.00 13.31 3.38
C GLY A 286 1.34 14.56 4.19
N LYS A 287 2.08 15.52 3.61
CA LYS A 287 2.56 16.74 4.29
C LYS A 287 1.53 17.88 4.31
N ASP A 288 0.41 17.73 3.63
CA ASP A 288 -0.74 18.63 3.73
C ASP A 288 -2.01 17.81 4.03
N PRO A 289 -2.42 17.66 5.31
CA PRO A 289 -3.51 16.77 5.71
C PRO A 289 -4.91 17.19 5.22
N ARG A 290 -5.03 18.34 4.53
CA ARG A 290 -6.24 18.72 3.79
C ARG A 290 -6.51 17.79 2.62
N TRP A 291 -5.45 17.29 1.99
CA TRP A 291 -5.48 16.37 0.86
C TRP A 291 -6.30 15.13 1.21
N GLY A 292 -7.30 14.83 0.37
CA GLY A 292 -8.28 13.77 0.55
C GLY A 292 -7.67 12.42 0.89
N ARG A 293 -6.63 12.06 0.15
CA ARG A 293 -6.00 10.74 0.14
C ARG A 293 -4.88 10.56 1.15
N THR A 294 -4.76 11.49 2.10
CA THR A 294 -3.86 11.36 3.26
C THR A 294 -4.04 10.03 4.00
N GLN A 295 -5.25 9.45 3.94
CA GLN A 295 -5.56 8.12 4.49
C GLN A 295 -4.71 6.98 3.88
N GLU A 296 -4.42 7.08 2.59
CA GLU A 296 -3.82 6.02 1.77
C GLU A 296 -2.29 6.04 1.90
N ALA A 297 -1.73 7.17 2.33
CA ALA A 297 -0.33 7.34 2.64
C ALA A 297 0.07 6.72 4.00
N TRP A 298 1.37 6.55 4.22
CA TRP A 298 1.91 6.04 5.49
C TRP A 298 2.33 7.16 6.47
N GLY A 299 1.98 8.42 6.18
CA GLY A 299 2.22 9.57 7.04
C GLY A 299 3.15 10.64 6.46
N GLU A 300 3.75 11.46 7.32
CA GLU A 300 4.60 12.59 6.91
C GLU A 300 6.09 12.24 6.75
N ASP A 301 6.52 11.09 7.29
CA ASP A 301 7.93 10.72 7.40
C ASP A 301 8.37 9.71 6.33
N PHE A 302 9.46 10.04 5.63
CA PHE A 302 9.97 9.19 4.55
C PHE A 302 10.69 7.93 5.05
N VAL A 303 11.18 7.87 6.29
CA VAL A 303 11.82 6.67 6.83
C VAL A 303 10.75 5.67 7.27
N LEU A 304 9.71 6.12 7.98
CA LEU A 304 8.52 5.32 8.29
C LEU A 304 7.88 4.78 7.01
N THR A 305 7.58 5.66 6.04
CA THR A 305 6.99 5.28 4.74
C THR A 305 7.88 4.31 3.96
N SER A 306 9.21 4.46 4.00
CA SER A 306 10.13 3.49 3.39
C SER A 306 10.04 2.11 4.03
N HIS A 307 10.05 2.03 5.37
CA HIS A 307 9.98 0.74 6.07
C HIS A 307 8.63 0.04 5.91
N MET A 308 7.52 0.78 5.98
CA MET A 308 6.19 0.22 5.78
C MET A 308 5.93 -0.17 4.32
N GLY A 309 6.31 0.71 3.39
CA GLY A 309 6.20 0.45 1.95
C GLY A 309 6.99 -0.76 1.50
N VAL A 310 8.22 -0.92 1.99
CA VAL A 310 9.02 -2.14 1.77
C VAL A 310 8.33 -3.36 2.36
N ALA A 311 7.88 -3.32 3.62
CA ALA A 311 7.21 -4.45 4.25
C ALA A 311 5.97 -4.90 3.47
N TYR A 312 5.13 -3.96 3.05
CA TYR A 312 3.92 -4.24 2.28
C TYR A 312 4.24 -4.84 0.90
N ALA A 313 5.16 -4.22 0.15
CA ALA A 313 5.60 -4.69 -1.15
C ALA A 313 6.29 -6.06 -1.06
N SER A 314 7.14 -6.30 -0.05
CA SER A 314 7.74 -7.61 0.24
C SER A 314 6.69 -8.66 0.60
N GLY A 315 5.61 -8.26 1.27
CA GLY A 315 4.45 -9.11 1.54
C GLY A 315 3.79 -9.58 0.25
N LEU A 316 3.44 -8.65 -0.65
CA LEU A 316 2.85 -8.93 -1.97
C LEU A 316 3.78 -9.78 -2.86
N SER A 317 5.02 -9.33 -3.05
CA SER A 317 6.04 -9.98 -3.91
C SER A 317 6.61 -11.27 -3.32
N LYS A 318 6.23 -11.60 -2.07
CA LYS A 318 6.76 -12.73 -1.31
C LYS A 318 8.29 -12.70 -1.23
N ASN A 319 8.84 -11.53 -0.94
CA ASN A 319 10.27 -11.20 -0.98
C ASN A 319 10.91 -11.43 -2.38
N SER A 320 10.24 -11.00 -3.45
CA SER A 320 10.64 -11.23 -4.85
C SER A 320 10.76 -12.70 -5.26
N SER A 321 10.00 -13.60 -4.63
CA SER A 321 9.97 -15.04 -4.95
C SER A 321 9.04 -15.30 -6.14
N TRP A 322 9.32 -14.71 -7.29
CA TRP A 322 8.38 -14.60 -8.42
C TRP A 322 7.87 -15.93 -9.01
N ALA A 323 8.66 -17.00 -8.86
CA ALA A 323 8.27 -18.35 -9.28
C ALA A 323 7.22 -19.02 -8.36
N ASP A 324 6.92 -18.42 -7.19
CA ASP A 324 5.86 -18.91 -6.32
C ASP A 324 4.48 -18.46 -6.85
N PRO A 325 3.48 -19.36 -6.96
CA PRO A 325 2.20 -19.08 -7.62
C PRO A 325 1.34 -18.04 -6.89
N ASP A 326 1.64 -17.74 -5.63
CA ASP A 326 0.99 -16.72 -4.81
C ASP A 326 1.74 -15.37 -4.77
N ALA A 327 2.84 -15.19 -5.54
CA ALA A 327 3.52 -13.90 -5.67
C ALA A 327 2.73 -12.90 -6.54
N VAL A 328 2.64 -11.65 -6.08
CA VAL A 328 1.99 -10.53 -6.77
C VAL A 328 3.00 -9.41 -7.01
N VAL A 329 2.95 -8.78 -8.18
CA VAL A 329 3.75 -7.59 -8.47
C VAL A 329 3.20 -6.39 -7.70
N PRO A 330 4.00 -5.73 -6.84
CA PRO A 330 3.67 -4.42 -6.32
C PRO A 330 3.82 -3.38 -7.43
N VAL A 331 2.77 -2.61 -7.67
CA VAL A 331 2.77 -1.42 -8.53
C VAL A 331 2.68 -0.21 -7.60
N LEU A 332 3.73 0.60 -7.56
CA LEU A 332 3.80 1.77 -6.68
C LEU A 332 2.86 2.85 -7.22
N LYS A 333 1.69 3.00 -6.59
CA LYS A 333 0.47 3.57 -7.19
C LYS A 333 -0.63 3.90 -6.14
N VAL A 334 -1.57 4.78 -6.51
CA VAL A 334 -3.04 4.57 -6.34
C VAL A 334 -3.77 4.92 -7.67
N ILE A 335 -5.00 4.47 -7.94
CA ILE A 335 -5.85 4.97 -9.06
C ILE A 335 -6.32 6.42 -8.79
N THR A 336 -6.77 7.21 -9.77
CA THR A 336 -7.93 8.12 -9.55
C THR A 336 -9.09 7.71 -10.44
N LEU A 337 -10.32 7.99 -10.04
CA LEU A 337 -11.46 8.13 -10.93
C LEU A 337 -11.57 9.57 -11.43
N PRO A 338 -10.99 9.91 -12.60
CA PRO A 338 -11.14 11.17 -13.27
C PRO A 338 -12.61 11.52 -13.55
N ASN A 339 -13.07 12.27 -12.56
CA ASN A 339 -13.64 13.58 -12.74
C ASN A 339 -12.55 14.68 -12.96
N LEU A 340 -11.24 14.30 -13.04
CA LEU A 340 -10.00 14.94 -13.54
C LEU A 340 -8.61 14.68 -12.78
N GLU A 341 -8.45 13.64 -11.94
CA GLU A 341 -7.38 13.32 -10.90
C GLU A 341 -5.78 13.39 -11.03
N HIS A 342 -4.99 12.38 -10.53
CA HIS A 342 -3.88 12.29 -9.45
C HIS A 342 -2.26 12.16 -9.61
N PHE A 343 -1.57 10.98 -9.44
CA PHE A 343 -0.32 10.59 -8.64
C PHE A 343 1.21 10.88 -8.94
N ALA A 344 2.00 11.72 -8.22
CA ALA A 344 3.40 11.46 -7.68
C ALA A 344 4.19 12.73 -7.19
N ALA A 345 5.02 12.61 -6.11
CA ALA A 345 5.29 13.75 -5.18
C ALA A 345 3.97 14.38 -4.72
N TYR A 346 2.95 13.53 -4.66
CA TYR A 346 1.57 13.87 -4.87
C TYR A 346 0.91 14.35 -3.59
N GLY A 347 1.26 13.69 -2.49
CA GLY A 347 0.70 13.96 -1.16
C GLY A 347 1.13 15.29 -0.52
N SER A 348 1.68 16.19 -1.33
CA SER A 348 2.01 17.57 -0.97
C SER A 348 1.48 18.56 -2.01
N PRO A 349 0.20 18.47 -2.43
CA PRO A 349 -0.31 19.28 -3.52
C PRO A 349 -0.70 20.67 -3.03
N ARG A 350 -0.76 21.65 -3.94
CA ARG A 350 -1.10 23.03 -3.60
C ARG A 350 -2.46 23.11 -2.88
N SER A 351 -2.45 23.73 -1.70
CA SER A 351 -3.63 23.91 -0.84
C SER A 351 -4.28 22.61 -0.36
N GLY A 352 -3.63 21.45 -0.54
CA GLY A 352 -4.21 20.14 -0.25
C GLY A 352 -5.36 19.76 -1.19
N LEU A 353 -5.32 20.20 -2.46
CA LEU A 353 -6.28 19.80 -3.48
C LEU A 353 -5.71 18.65 -4.32
N ASN A 354 -6.51 17.62 -4.60
CA ASN A 354 -6.18 16.51 -5.49
C ASN A 354 -5.75 17.07 -6.86
N ALA A 355 -4.77 16.43 -7.51
CA ALA A 355 -4.13 16.81 -8.78
C ALA A 355 -3.38 18.15 -8.82
N ALA A 356 -3.51 19.00 -7.80
CA ALA A 356 -2.95 20.35 -7.86
C ALA A 356 -1.40 20.33 -7.85
N PRO A 357 -0.75 21.33 -8.48
CA PRO A 357 0.71 21.39 -8.60
C PRO A 357 1.44 21.18 -7.28
N PHE A 358 2.57 20.48 -7.32
CA PHE A 358 3.44 20.35 -6.16
C PHE A 358 3.99 21.71 -5.71
N MET A 359 3.85 22.02 -4.42
CA MET A 359 4.26 23.32 -3.84
C MET A 359 5.22 23.19 -2.64
N GLY A 360 5.96 22.08 -2.55
CA GLY A 360 6.99 21.91 -1.53
C GLY A 360 8.27 22.73 -1.80
N ARG A 361 9.37 22.34 -1.15
CA ARG A 361 10.65 23.07 -1.12
C ARG A 361 11.50 22.88 -2.40
N GLY A 362 10.85 22.60 -3.53
CA GLY A 362 11.45 22.29 -4.84
C GLY A 362 12.13 20.91 -4.93
N LEU A 363 12.73 20.63 -6.08
CA LEU A 363 13.33 19.33 -6.46
C LEU A 363 14.27 18.69 -5.40
N ARG A 364 14.91 19.49 -4.55
CA ARG A 364 15.79 19.02 -3.46
C ARG A 364 15.05 18.25 -2.36
N GLU A 365 13.79 18.59 -2.09
CA GLU A 365 12.93 17.80 -1.20
C GLU A 365 12.44 16.54 -1.89
N VAL A 366 12.07 16.64 -3.18
CA VAL A 366 11.63 15.49 -3.99
C VAL A 366 12.71 14.40 -3.99
N MET A 367 13.95 14.74 -4.30
CA MET A 367 15.06 13.78 -4.35
C MET A 367 15.40 13.16 -2.98
N GLN A 368 15.46 13.95 -1.90
CA GLN A 368 15.93 13.49 -0.59
C GLN A 368 14.85 12.85 0.29
N GLU A 369 13.58 13.12 0.02
CA GLU A 369 12.49 12.70 0.92
C GLU A 369 11.44 11.91 0.12
N MET A 370 10.90 12.46 -0.97
CA MET A 370 9.75 11.85 -1.66
C MET A 370 10.11 10.67 -2.56
N LEU A 371 11.31 10.64 -3.16
CA LEU A 371 11.77 9.52 -3.99
C LEU A 371 12.36 8.35 -3.18
N ILE A 372 12.75 8.56 -1.92
CA ILE A 372 13.40 7.54 -1.09
C ILE A 372 12.49 6.34 -0.80
N PRO A 373 11.19 6.50 -0.46
CA PRO A 373 10.27 5.37 -0.31
C PRO A 373 10.12 4.52 -1.58
N PHE A 374 9.96 5.15 -2.75
CA PHE A 374 9.87 4.44 -4.03
C PHE A 374 11.14 3.64 -4.32
N LYS A 375 12.31 4.27 -4.15
CA LYS A 375 13.59 3.59 -4.29
C LYS A 375 13.74 2.44 -3.30
N ALA A 376 13.27 2.58 -2.06
CA ALA A 376 13.29 1.51 -1.07
C ALA A 376 12.40 0.33 -1.49
N ALA A 377 11.16 0.58 -1.92
CA ALA A 377 10.25 -0.47 -2.38
C ALA A 377 10.73 -1.18 -3.66
N ILE A 378 11.46 -0.49 -4.55
CA ILE A 378 12.14 -1.09 -5.70
C ILE A 378 13.35 -1.93 -5.26
N ASP A 379 14.24 -1.37 -4.44
CA ASP A 379 15.49 -2.03 -4.00
C ASP A 379 15.22 -3.28 -3.11
N LEU A 380 14.22 -3.22 -2.23
CA LEU A 380 14.01 -4.16 -1.12
C LEU A 380 12.61 -4.81 -1.13
N GLY A 381 11.58 -4.05 -1.55
CA GLY A 381 10.19 -4.51 -1.59
C GLY A 381 9.85 -5.44 -2.75
N GLY A 382 10.71 -5.49 -3.77
CA GLY A 382 10.42 -6.22 -5.01
C GLY A 382 9.41 -5.52 -5.92
N ALA A 383 9.23 -4.20 -5.83
CA ALA A 383 8.35 -3.50 -6.76
C ALA A 383 8.79 -3.71 -8.23
N ARG A 384 7.81 -3.94 -9.11
CA ARG A 384 8.02 -4.13 -10.56
C ARG A 384 7.06 -3.33 -11.44
N GLY A 385 6.12 -2.59 -10.84
CA GLY A 385 5.37 -1.52 -11.51
C GLY A 385 5.56 -0.18 -10.82
N VAL A 386 5.52 0.90 -11.59
CA VAL A 386 5.48 2.30 -11.11
C VAL A 386 4.41 3.06 -11.89
N MET A 387 3.49 3.71 -11.20
CA MET A 387 2.53 4.66 -11.77
C MET A 387 3.18 6.06 -11.94
N MET A 388 2.63 6.89 -12.82
CA MET A 388 3.04 8.29 -13.06
C MET A 388 1.93 9.30 -12.71
N SER A 389 2.28 10.58 -12.47
CA SER A 389 1.26 11.58 -12.08
C SER A 389 0.52 12.22 -13.20
N TYR A 390 -0.64 12.66 -12.74
CA TYR A 390 -1.37 13.79 -13.25
C TYR A 390 -0.82 15.11 -12.68
N ASN A 391 -0.42 15.26 -11.41
CA ASN A 391 0.17 16.52 -10.94
C ASN A 391 1.47 16.90 -11.68
N GLU A 392 1.75 18.19 -11.75
CA GLU A 392 3.03 18.73 -12.21
C GLU A 392 4.03 18.99 -11.06
N LEU A 393 5.31 18.91 -11.40
CA LEU A 393 6.47 19.26 -10.60
C LEU A 393 7.33 20.25 -11.40
N ASP A 394 7.69 21.39 -10.80
CA ASP A 394 8.43 22.48 -11.46
C ASP A 394 7.83 22.84 -12.86
N GLU A 395 6.49 22.91 -12.92
CA GLU A 395 5.67 23.19 -14.13
C GLU A 395 5.69 22.10 -15.23
N ILE A 396 6.21 20.90 -14.94
CA ILE A 396 6.25 19.76 -15.87
C ILE A 396 5.37 18.61 -15.34
N PRO A 397 4.37 18.11 -16.09
CA PRO A 397 3.56 16.96 -15.68
C PRO A 397 4.42 15.71 -15.49
N ALA A 398 4.22 14.95 -14.41
CA ALA A 398 5.09 13.83 -14.09
C ALA A 398 5.13 12.73 -15.17
N SER A 399 4.00 12.50 -15.84
CA SER A 399 3.88 11.60 -17.00
C SER A 399 4.85 11.91 -18.16
N VAL A 400 5.53 13.06 -18.15
CA VAL A 400 6.62 13.40 -19.10
C VAL A 400 7.86 13.98 -18.41
N HIS A 401 7.98 13.88 -17.08
CA HIS A 401 9.00 14.61 -16.31
C HIS A 401 10.39 13.94 -16.36
N PRO A 402 11.40 14.57 -17.00
CA PRO A 402 12.66 13.89 -17.34
C PRO A 402 13.49 13.45 -16.13
N VAL A 403 13.39 14.14 -14.99
CA VAL A 403 14.10 13.74 -13.76
C VAL A 403 13.50 12.48 -13.13
N LEU A 404 12.20 12.23 -13.27
CA LEU A 404 11.54 11.07 -12.65
C LEU A 404 11.91 9.78 -13.41
N TYR A 405 11.77 9.80 -14.75
CA TYR A 405 12.26 8.71 -15.60
C TYR A 405 13.79 8.55 -15.52
N GLY A 406 14.53 9.65 -15.40
CA GLY A 406 15.98 9.65 -15.15
C GLY A 406 16.36 8.95 -13.86
N ALA A 407 15.61 9.18 -12.77
CA ALA A 407 15.83 8.50 -11.49
C ALA A 407 15.55 6.99 -11.59
N LEU A 408 14.44 6.58 -12.21
CA LEU A 408 14.16 5.16 -12.47
C LEU A 408 15.28 4.48 -13.28
N ALA A 409 15.84 5.17 -14.28
CA ALA A 409 16.97 4.69 -15.06
C ALA A 409 18.28 4.59 -14.24
N GLU A 410 18.57 5.59 -13.39
CA GLU A 410 19.74 5.58 -12.50
C GLU A 410 19.66 4.44 -11.45
N TRP A 411 18.45 4.14 -10.95
CA TRP A 411 18.23 3.04 -10.02
C TRP A 411 18.27 1.66 -10.69
N GLY A 412 18.32 1.60 -12.03
CA GLY A 412 18.34 0.35 -12.78
C GLY A 412 17.00 -0.38 -12.81
N PHE A 413 15.88 0.35 -12.74
CA PHE A 413 14.53 -0.23 -12.70
C PHE A 413 14.22 -1.09 -13.94
N ASP A 414 14.04 -2.38 -13.71
CA ASP A 414 13.79 -3.45 -14.70
C ASP A 414 12.30 -3.79 -14.87
N GLY A 415 11.43 -3.16 -14.10
CA GLY A 415 9.98 -3.25 -14.21
C GLY A 415 9.35 -2.31 -15.26
N PHE A 416 8.03 -2.20 -15.23
CA PHE A 416 7.24 -1.36 -16.15
C PHE A 416 6.76 -0.04 -15.51
N THR A 417 6.50 0.96 -16.35
CA THR A 417 5.76 2.17 -15.97
C THR A 417 4.36 2.14 -16.58
N THR A 418 3.39 2.72 -15.90
CA THR A 418 1.99 2.77 -16.34
C THR A 418 1.45 4.17 -16.13
N ALA A 419 0.61 4.63 -17.06
CA ALA A 419 -0.21 5.81 -16.89
C ALA A 419 -1.24 5.51 -15.81
N ASP A 420 -1.63 6.54 -15.09
CA ASP A 420 -2.83 6.49 -14.25
C ASP A 420 -4.08 6.75 -15.08
N ASP A 421 -5.28 6.62 -14.51
CA ASP A 421 -6.54 6.61 -15.27
C ASP A 421 -6.73 7.88 -16.12
N THR A 422 -6.64 7.76 -17.45
CA THR A 422 -6.58 8.89 -18.42
C THR A 422 -5.40 9.87 -18.22
N GLY A 423 -4.39 9.53 -17.41
CA GLY A 423 -3.26 10.39 -17.05
C GLY A 423 -2.33 10.76 -18.22
N MET A 424 -2.24 9.94 -19.26
CA MET A 424 -1.58 10.33 -20.52
C MET A 424 -2.49 11.27 -21.33
N ALA A 425 -3.81 11.04 -21.38
CA ALA A 425 -4.75 11.94 -22.06
C ALA A 425 -4.76 13.35 -21.46
N GLN A 426 -4.49 13.48 -20.16
CA GLN A 426 -4.39 14.77 -19.48
C GLN A 426 -3.25 15.68 -19.95
N LEU A 427 -2.21 15.13 -20.59
CA LEU A 427 -1.19 15.95 -21.29
C LEU A 427 -1.84 16.86 -22.34
N PHE A 428 -2.93 16.42 -22.96
CA PHE A 428 -3.73 17.17 -23.92
C PHE A 428 -4.93 17.89 -23.27
N SER A 429 -5.70 17.20 -22.41
CA SER A 429 -6.99 17.74 -21.93
C SER A 429 -6.90 18.73 -20.76
N ILE A 430 -5.96 18.55 -19.83
CA ILE A 430 -5.79 19.42 -18.64
C ILE A 430 -4.53 20.28 -18.75
N HIS A 431 -3.36 19.64 -18.88
CA HIS A 431 -2.06 20.33 -18.86
C HIS A 431 -1.78 21.15 -20.11
N GLN A 432 -2.41 20.78 -21.24
CA GLN A 432 -2.25 21.45 -22.54
C GLN A 432 -0.77 21.54 -23.01
N VAL A 433 0.06 20.58 -22.59
CA VAL A 433 1.45 20.40 -23.07
C VAL A 433 1.53 19.59 -24.37
N ALA A 434 0.46 18.85 -24.70
CA ALA A 434 0.26 18.20 -25.99
C ALA A 434 -0.81 18.92 -26.81
N SER A 435 -0.57 19.02 -28.12
CA SER A 435 -1.46 19.69 -29.08
C SER A 435 -2.55 18.79 -29.67
N SER A 436 -2.45 17.47 -29.49
CA SER A 436 -3.41 16.47 -29.97
C SER A 436 -3.22 15.13 -29.24
N PRO A 437 -4.16 14.17 -29.35
CA PRO A 437 -3.97 12.81 -28.83
C PRO A 437 -2.69 12.13 -29.34
N ALA A 438 -2.35 12.27 -30.63
CA ALA A 438 -1.12 11.69 -31.18
C ALA A 438 0.16 12.34 -30.61
N ASP A 439 0.11 13.63 -30.28
CA ASP A 439 1.20 14.34 -29.60
C ASP A 439 1.36 13.84 -28.15
N ALA A 440 0.26 13.66 -27.41
CA ALA A 440 0.28 13.09 -26.06
C ALA A 440 0.88 11.67 -26.04
N ILE A 441 0.44 10.79 -26.95
CA ILE A 441 0.98 9.43 -27.13
C ILE A 441 2.48 9.48 -27.46
N ALA A 442 2.91 10.39 -28.32
CA ALA A 442 4.31 10.55 -28.69
C ALA A 442 5.18 11.03 -27.51
N GLN A 443 4.68 11.97 -26.71
CA GLN A 443 5.40 12.47 -25.53
C GLN A 443 5.51 11.39 -24.44
N TRP A 444 4.42 10.66 -24.16
CA TRP A 444 4.38 9.54 -23.22
C TRP A 444 5.42 8.46 -23.54
N PHE A 445 5.41 7.93 -24.77
CA PHE A 445 6.36 6.90 -25.17
C PHE A 445 7.81 7.41 -25.18
N ASN A 446 8.06 8.64 -25.62
CA ASN A 446 9.42 9.19 -25.66
C ASN A 446 9.97 9.58 -24.27
N ALA A 447 9.11 9.81 -23.28
CA ALA A 447 9.52 10.02 -21.89
C ALA A 447 9.93 8.71 -21.18
N GLY A 448 9.36 7.58 -21.61
CA GLY A 448 9.57 6.26 -21.00
C GLY A 448 8.32 5.68 -20.32
N GLY A 449 7.13 6.23 -20.60
CA GLY A 449 5.85 5.65 -20.23
C GLY A 449 5.51 4.43 -21.11
N MET A 450 5.01 3.35 -20.52
CA MET A 450 4.81 2.07 -21.22
C MET A 450 3.33 1.71 -21.37
N ILE A 451 2.62 1.42 -20.28
CA ILE A 451 1.23 0.96 -20.30
C ILE A 451 0.27 2.16 -20.21
N ASP A 452 -0.72 2.23 -21.11
CA ASP A 452 -1.81 3.21 -21.00
C ASP A 452 -2.83 2.81 -19.93
N PHE A 453 -3.78 3.68 -19.62
CA PHE A 453 -4.92 3.37 -18.76
C PHE A 453 -6.19 3.72 -19.53
N TYR A 454 -6.39 3.02 -20.66
CA TYR A 454 -7.47 3.24 -21.64
C TYR A 454 -7.74 4.72 -22.01
N ASP A 455 -6.70 5.54 -21.98
CA ASP A 455 -6.67 6.99 -22.23
C ASP A 455 -7.39 7.44 -23.50
N PHE A 456 -7.36 6.60 -24.53
CA PHE A 456 -7.93 6.87 -25.84
C PHE A 456 -8.66 5.63 -26.37
N PRO A 457 -9.70 5.79 -27.22
CA PRO A 457 -10.33 4.66 -27.90
C PRO A 457 -9.30 3.80 -28.64
N ILE A 458 -9.37 2.48 -28.50
CA ILE A 458 -8.34 1.55 -29.01
C ILE A 458 -8.02 1.74 -30.50
N ASP A 459 -9.04 2.00 -31.32
CA ASP A 459 -8.86 2.29 -32.75
C ASP A 459 -8.04 3.57 -32.99
N LEU A 460 -8.15 4.59 -32.13
CA LEU A 460 -7.34 5.82 -32.21
C LEU A 460 -5.91 5.55 -31.72
N TYR A 461 -5.75 4.83 -30.61
CA TYR A 461 -4.44 4.55 -30.00
C TYR A 461 -3.54 3.71 -30.91
N VAL A 462 -4.07 2.62 -31.48
CA VAL A 462 -3.37 1.75 -32.44
C VAL A 462 -2.96 2.52 -33.69
N ASN A 463 -3.91 3.20 -34.35
CA ASN A 463 -3.63 3.91 -35.62
C ASN A 463 -2.65 5.06 -35.41
N SER A 464 -2.80 5.86 -34.34
CA SER A 464 -1.86 6.95 -34.02
C SER A 464 -0.45 6.40 -33.77
N THR A 465 -0.31 5.29 -33.04
CA THR A 465 0.99 4.68 -32.77
C THR A 465 1.66 4.15 -34.05
N VAL A 466 0.89 3.55 -34.95
CA VAL A 466 1.40 3.13 -36.28
C VAL A 466 1.92 4.33 -37.08
N ASP A 467 1.17 5.42 -37.14
CA ASP A 467 1.57 6.64 -37.86
C ASP A 467 2.80 7.32 -37.24
N LEU A 468 2.89 7.37 -35.91
CA LEU A 468 4.04 7.93 -35.16
C LEU A 468 5.33 7.14 -35.37
N VAL A 469 5.24 5.81 -35.53
CA VAL A 469 6.39 4.97 -35.88
C VAL A 469 6.73 5.11 -37.36
N ALA A 470 5.74 5.15 -38.25
CA ALA A 470 5.94 5.29 -39.69
C ALA A 470 6.56 6.65 -40.08
N ASN A 471 6.24 7.71 -39.35
CA ASN A 471 6.81 9.05 -39.55
C ASN A 471 8.11 9.31 -38.77
N GLY A 472 8.50 8.40 -37.86
CA GLY A 472 9.74 8.47 -37.08
C GLY A 472 9.69 9.36 -35.82
N THR A 473 8.53 9.84 -35.40
CA THR A 473 8.36 10.62 -34.16
C THR A 473 8.54 9.74 -32.91
N VAL A 474 8.19 8.46 -33.01
CA VAL A 474 8.49 7.43 -32.00
C VAL A 474 9.32 6.35 -32.68
N GLN A 475 10.46 5.97 -32.10
CA GLN A 475 11.27 4.90 -32.64
C GLN A 475 10.64 3.54 -32.32
N LEU A 476 10.60 2.62 -33.29
CA LEU A 476 10.11 1.25 -33.07
C LEU A 476 10.86 0.54 -31.93
N SER A 477 12.16 0.81 -31.78
CA SER A 477 12.96 0.28 -30.67
C SER A 477 12.44 0.70 -29.29
N THR A 478 11.91 1.93 -29.15
CA THR A 478 11.32 2.41 -27.88
C THR A 478 10.14 1.53 -27.48
N LEU A 479 9.20 1.27 -28.40
CA LEU A 479 8.04 0.40 -28.14
C LEU A 479 8.47 -1.04 -27.84
N GLN A 480 9.48 -1.55 -28.55
CA GLN A 480 10.03 -2.88 -28.30
C GLN A 480 10.71 -2.96 -26.92
N ASP A 481 11.46 -1.95 -26.49
CA ASP A 481 12.11 -1.89 -25.18
C ASP A 481 11.09 -1.78 -24.03
N HIS A 482 9.98 -1.07 -24.25
CA HIS A 482 8.86 -1.01 -23.31
C HIS A 482 8.21 -2.39 -23.15
N VAL A 483 7.87 -3.05 -24.27
CA VAL A 483 7.26 -4.39 -24.23
C VAL A 483 8.22 -5.45 -23.67
N ARG A 484 9.54 -5.36 -23.91
CA ARG A 484 10.55 -6.23 -23.28
C ARG A 484 10.44 -6.24 -21.75
N LYS A 485 10.24 -5.07 -21.13
CA LYS A 485 10.09 -4.96 -19.67
C LYS A 485 8.80 -5.60 -19.18
N ILE A 486 7.67 -5.34 -19.85
CA ILE A 486 6.35 -5.91 -19.51
C ILE A 486 6.38 -7.44 -19.62
N LEU A 487 6.88 -8.00 -20.73
CA LEU A 487 7.01 -9.44 -20.92
C LEU A 487 8.04 -10.05 -19.95
N GLY A 488 9.07 -9.29 -19.58
CA GLY A 488 10.03 -9.68 -18.56
C GLY A 488 9.37 -9.95 -17.20
N VAL A 489 8.42 -9.11 -16.79
CA VAL A 489 7.65 -9.32 -15.54
C VAL A 489 6.68 -10.51 -15.67
N LYS A 490 6.01 -10.68 -16.82
CA LYS A 490 5.17 -11.86 -17.09
C LYS A 490 5.96 -13.17 -17.05
N TYR A 491 7.23 -13.15 -17.48
CA TYR A 491 8.15 -14.28 -17.40
C TYR A 491 8.56 -14.59 -15.96
N ASP A 492 8.90 -13.58 -15.17
CA ASP A 492 9.26 -13.80 -13.76
C ASP A 492 8.10 -14.41 -12.96
N LEU A 493 6.85 -13.98 -13.24
CA LEU A 493 5.61 -14.52 -12.67
C LEU A 493 5.22 -15.92 -13.17
N GLY A 494 6.04 -16.57 -14.02
CA GLY A 494 5.78 -17.92 -14.52
C GLY A 494 4.62 -18.05 -15.53
N LEU A 495 4.04 -16.94 -16.02
CA LEU A 495 2.81 -16.98 -16.83
C LEU A 495 2.99 -17.63 -18.21
N PHE A 496 4.23 -17.71 -18.70
CA PHE A 496 4.55 -18.44 -19.93
C PHE A 496 4.66 -19.96 -19.71
N ASP A 497 4.81 -20.41 -18.46
CA ASP A 497 4.86 -21.83 -18.09
C ASP A 497 3.47 -22.36 -17.70
N ASP A 498 2.79 -21.69 -16.75
CA ASP A 498 1.40 -21.97 -16.37
C ASP A 498 0.66 -20.66 -15.97
N PRO A 499 -0.22 -20.12 -16.83
CA PRO A 499 -0.96 -18.89 -16.55
C PRO A 499 -2.28 -19.11 -15.80
N PHE A 500 -2.65 -20.34 -15.43
CA PHE A 500 -3.97 -20.67 -14.90
C PHE A 500 -4.01 -20.68 -13.36
N ILE A 501 -5.19 -20.42 -12.79
CA ILE A 501 -5.44 -20.64 -11.36
C ILE A 501 -5.71 -22.14 -11.15
N PRO A 502 -4.98 -22.84 -10.26
CA PRO A 502 -5.23 -24.25 -9.97
C PRO A 502 -6.59 -24.49 -9.31
N ASP A 503 -7.29 -25.54 -9.74
CA ASP A 503 -8.59 -25.96 -9.16
C ASP A 503 -8.54 -26.33 -7.67
N THR A 504 -7.34 -26.47 -7.10
CA THR A 504 -7.12 -26.75 -5.66
C THR A 504 -7.18 -25.51 -4.78
N ILE A 505 -7.28 -24.30 -5.34
CA ILE A 505 -7.33 -23.05 -4.58
C ILE A 505 -8.77 -22.67 -4.24
N ASP A 506 -9.06 -22.59 -2.94
CA ASP A 506 -10.32 -22.05 -2.41
C ASP A 506 -10.07 -20.64 -1.85
N ALA A 507 -10.45 -19.62 -2.61
CA ALA A 507 -10.31 -18.22 -2.23
C ALA A 507 -11.13 -17.83 -0.98
N GLN A 508 -12.26 -18.51 -0.72
CA GLN A 508 -13.12 -18.22 0.43
C GLN A 508 -12.54 -18.83 1.71
N ALA A 509 -12.05 -20.07 1.65
CA ALA A 509 -11.34 -20.68 2.77
C ALA A 509 -10.06 -19.90 3.13
N LEU A 510 -9.34 -19.39 2.13
CA LEU A 510 -8.17 -18.52 2.32
C LEU A 510 -8.54 -17.21 3.03
N THR A 511 -9.56 -16.49 2.52
CA THR A 511 -10.04 -15.24 3.13
C THR A 511 -10.47 -15.45 4.58
N ALA A 512 -11.24 -16.52 4.85
CA ALA A 512 -11.68 -16.86 6.20
C ALA A 512 -10.51 -17.14 7.18
N ALA A 513 -9.37 -17.65 6.68
CA ALA A 513 -8.18 -17.87 7.50
C ALA A 513 -7.44 -16.57 7.89
N HIS A 514 -7.61 -15.49 7.12
CA HIS A 514 -6.99 -14.18 7.42
C HIS A 514 -7.83 -13.30 8.35
N ALA A 515 -9.10 -13.62 8.61
CA ALA A 515 -9.96 -12.82 9.49
C ALA A 515 -9.34 -12.45 10.85
N PRO A 516 -8.62 -13.34 11.58
CA PRO A 516 -7.94 -12.97 12.84
C PRO A 516 -6.85 -11.90 12.68
N LEU A 517 -6.19 -11.84 11.51
CA LEU A 517 -5.18 -10.81 11.22
C LEU A 517 -5.81 -9.43 11.03
N THR A 518 -7.03 -9.34 10.50
CA THR A 518 -7.74 -8.06 10.36
C THR A 518 -7.99 -7.40 11.73
N LEU A 519 -8.34 -8.20 12.74
CA LEU A 519 -8.51 -7.75 14.13
C LEU A 519 -7.18 -7.36 14.79
N ASP A 520 -6.14 -8.20 14.67
CA ASP A 520 -4.81 -7.91 15.23
C ASP A 520 -4.18 -6.64 14.61
N ALA A 521 -4.39 -6.44 13.30
CA ALA A 521 -3.99 -5.22 12.61
C ALA A 521 -4.71 -3.97 13.16
N ALA A 522 -6.03 -4.05 13.35
CA ALA A 522 -6.82 -2.95 13.91
C ALA A 522 -6.40 -2.63 15.35
N HIS A 523 -6.27 -3.65 16.22
CA HIS A 523 -5.79 -3.50 17.60
C HIS A 523 -4.44 -2.78 17.68
N ARG A 524 -3.46 -3.21 16.89
CA ARG A 524 -2.10 -2.65 16.91
C ARG A 524 -1.98 -1.24 16.34
N SER A 525 -2.98 -0.79 15.59
CA SER A 525 -3.04 0.51 14.91
C SER A 525 -3.66 1.62 15.77
N ILE A 526 -4.55 1.28 16.71
CA ILE A 526 -5.24 2.27 17.56
C ILE A 526 -4.24 3.05 18.43
N VAL A 527 -4.38 4.38 18.41
CA VAL A 527 -3.56 5.34 19.16
C VAL A 527 -4.36 5.90 20.33
N LEU A 528 -3.83 5.80 21.55
CA LEU A 528 -4.37 6.50 22.72
C LEU A 528 -3.71 7.87 22.82
N LEU A 529 -4.47 8.95 22.61
CA LEU A 529 -3.96 10.33 22.62
C LEU A 529 -4.03 10.95 24.03
N GLU A 530 -5.15 10.73 24.74
CA GLU A 530 -5.39 11.22 26.11
C GLU A 530 -6.00 10.12 26.97
N ASN A 531 -5.67 10.09 28.26
CA ASN A 531 -6.36 9.28 29.27
C ASN A 531 -6.26 9.92 30.66
N ARG A 532 -7.17 10.87 30.93
CA ARG A 532 -7.25 11.61 32.19
C ARG A 532 -7.98 10.78 33.23
N ASP A 533 -7.52 10.90 34.47
CA ASP A 533 -8.02 10.19 35.66
C ASP A 533 -8.12 8.66 35.51
N LYS A 534 -7.42 8.08 34.52
CA LYS A 534 -7.49 6.67 34.11
C LYS A 534 -8.92 6.24 33.75
N THR A 535 -9.62 7.09 32.99
CA THR A 535 -10.97 6.83 32.48
C THR A 535 -11.03 5.58 31.59
N LEU A 536 -9.97 5.34 30.81
CA LEU A 536 -9.77 4.09 30.08
C LEU A 536 -8.74 3.17 30.80
N PRO A 537 -8.94 1.85 30.79
CA PRO A 537 -10.08 1.14 30.20
C PRO A 537 -11.37 1.29 31.03
N ILE A 538 -12.51 1.27 30.34
CA ILE A 538 -13.85 1.26 30.94
C ILE A 538 -14.03 -0.04 31.72
N ASN A 539 -14.32 0.07 33.01
CA ASN A 539 -14.66 -1.05 33.88
C ASN A 539 -15.91 -0.65 34.68
N PRO A 540 -17.11 -1.06 34.24
CA PRO A 540 -18.36 -0.60 34.85
C PRO A 540 -18.47 -0.88 36.35
N ALA A 541 -17.90 -2.00 36.82
CA ALA A 541 -17.95 -2.39 38.23
C ALA A 541 -17.06 -1.50 39.12
N SER A 542 -15.83 -1.18 38.69
CA SER A 542 -14.94 -0.31 39.49
C SER A 542 -15.27 1.17 39.34
N GLN A 543 -15.82 1.58 38.20
CA GLN A 543 -16.26 2.96 37.91
C GLN A 543 -17.71 3.23 38.35
N SER A 544 -18.43 2.22 38.86
CA SER A 544 -19.84 2.30 39.30
C SER A 544 -20.82 2.77 38.21
N LEU A 545 -20.58 2.40 36.96
CA LEU A 545 -21.42 2.76 35.81
C LEU A 545 -22.65 1.86 35.75
N GLN A 546 -23.83 2.45 35.56
CA GLN A 546 -25.10 1.77 35.29
C GLN A 546 -25.53 1.95 33.84
N THR A 547 -25.23 3.10 33.23
CA THR A 547 -25.59 3.40 31.84
C THR A 547 -24.41 4.05 31.09
N ILE A 548 -24.09 3.53 29.91
CA ILE A 548 -23.12 4.10 28.97
C ILE A 548 -23.88 4.61 27.75
N ALA A 549 -23.64 5.86 27.33
CA ALA A 549 -24.18 6.40 26.08
C ALA A 549 -23.15 6.33 24.96
N LEU A 550 -23.49 5.67 23.85
CA LEU A 550 -22.73 5.69 22.61
C LEU A 550 -23.36 6.69 21.64
N ILE A 551 -22.71 7.84 21.48
CA ILE A 551 -23.23 9.00 20.73
C ILE A 551 -22.37 9.24 19.49
N GLY A 552 -22.99 9.64 18.38
CA GLY A 552 -22.29 10.05 17.15
C GLY A 552 -22.57 9.14 15.95
N PRO A 553 -22.30 9.61 14.72
CA PRO A 553 -22.62 8.87 13.50
C PRO A 553 -21.86 7.54 13.39
N PHE A 554 -20.63 7.47 13.90
CA PHE A 554 -19.78 6.27 13.84
C PHE A 554 -20.11 5.20 14.92
N SER A 555 -21.30 5.29 15.52
CA SER A 555 -21.76 4.36 16.55
C SER A 555 -22.19 2.99 16.01
N ASP A 556 -22.95 2.95 14.90
CA ASP A 556 -23.61 1.73 14.41
C ASP A 556 -23.54 1.61 12.88
N ILE A 557 -22.43 2.07 12.28
CA ILE A 557 -22.10 1.93 10.86
C ILE A 557 -20.78 1.18 10.67
N LEU A 558 -20.55 0.68 9.46
CA LEU A 558 -19.25 0.20 9.00
C LEU A 558 -18.50 1.35 8.32
N ASN A 559 -17.18 1.43 8.51
CA ASN A 559 -16.37 2.55 8.01
C ASN A 559 -14.93 2.08 7.74
N TYR A 560 -14.59 1.85 6.47
CA TYR A 560 -13.29 1.30 6.08
C TYR A 560 -12.38 2.30 5.37
N GLY A 561 -12.91 3.48 5.06
CA GLY A 561 -12.23 4.45 4.22
C GLY A 561 -12.50 4.22 2.73
N ASP A 562 -11.73 4.92 1.91
CA ASP A 562 -11.81 4.81 0.45
C ASP A 562 -11.10 3.54 -0.06
N TYR A 563 -11.28 3.16 -1.33
CA TYR A 563 -10.77 1.91 -1.93
C TYR A 563 -11.33 0.63 -1.30
N SER A 564 -12.47 0.74 -0.62
CA SER A 564 -13.30 -0.35 -0.10
C SER A 564 -14.62 -0.48 -0.89
N GLY A 565 -14.55 -0.43 -2.21
CA GLY A 565 -15.68 -0.40 -3.16
C GLY A 565 -16.48 0.93 -3.19
N GLN A 566 -17.53 1.01 -4.02
CA GLN A 566 -18.31 2.25 -4.22
C GLN A 566 -18.92 2.86 -2.94
N TRP A 567 -19.26 2.02 -1.94
CA TRP A 567 -19.90 2.44 -0.68
C TRP A 567 -18.93 2.65 0.49
N GLY A 568 -17.63 2.37 0.34
CA GLY A 568 -16.63 2.40 1.43
C GLY A 568 -16.93 1.53 2.68
N ALA A 569 -17.96 0.67 2.61
CA ALA A 569 -18.60 0.03 3.78
C ALA A 569 -19.27 -1.32 3.46
N TYR A 570 -18.84 -2.05 2.42
CA TYR A 570 -19.43 -3.34 2.05
C TYR A 570 -19.35 -4.33 3.21
N PRO A 571 -20.45 -4.97 3.64
CA PRO A 571 -20.41 -5.92 4.74
C PRO A 571 -19.67 -7.21 4.35
N THR A 572 -18.35 -7.23 4.54
CA THR A 572 -17.50 -8.43 4.41
C THR A 572 -17.74 -9.38 5.58
N ASN A 573 -17.37 -10.65 5.41
CA ASN A 573 -17.56 -11.65 6.46
C ASN A 573 -16.70 -11.35 7.71
N GLY A 574 -17.30 -11.33 8.89
CA GLY A 574 -16.64 -10.94 10.14
C GLY A 574 -16.67 -9.44 10.46
N SER A 575 -17.36 -8.63 9.65
CA SER A 575 -17.57 -7.20 9.92
C SER A 575 -18.35 -6.94 11.20
N SER A 576 -18.00 -5.88 11.95
CA SER A 576 -18.71 -5.48 13.17
C SER A 576 -18.79 -3.96 13.36
N THR A 577 -19.96 -3.46 13.77
CA THR A 577 -20.11 -2.05 14.21
C THR A 577 -19.64 -1.89 15.65
N LEU A 578 -19.28 -0.65 16.05
CA LEU A 578 -18.86 -0.36 17.42
C LEU A 578 -19.96 -0.73 18.43
N ARG A 579 -21.21 -0.35 18.16
CA ARG A 579 -22.36 -0.73 18.99
C ARG A 579 -22.53 -2.24 19.11
N GLN A 580 -22.44 -2.98 18.00
CA GLN A 580 -22.57 -4.45 18.00
C GLN A 580 -21.55 -5.07 18.96
N ALA A 581 -20.30 -4.64 18.88
CA ALA A 581 -19.21 -5.13 19.73
C ALA A 581 -19.40 -4.73 21.21
N MET A 582 -19.70 -3.46 21.50
CA MET A 582 -19.95 -2.99 22.88
C MET A 582 -21.16 -3.72 23.51
N THR A 583 -22.23 -3.92 22.74
CA THR A 583 -23.42 -4.65 23.17
C THR A 583 -23.10 -6.10 23.49
N ALA A 584 -22.30 -6.77 22.65
CA ALA A 584 -21.86 -8.15 22.89
C ALA A 584 -20.98 -8.24 24.15
N HIS A 585 -20.03 -7.31 24.33
CA HIS A 585 -19.15 -7.26 25.50
C HIS A 585 -19.95 -7.08 26.80
N LEU A 586 -20.88 -6.12 26.85
CA LEU A 586 -21.68 -5.84 28.04
C LEU A 586 -22.64 -6.99 28.37
N ARG A 587 -23.31 -7.60 27.37
CA ARG A 587 -24.15 -8.79 27.58
C ARG A 587 -23.37 -10.00 28.13
N ALA A 588 -22.08 -10.11 27.80
CA ALA A 588 -21.22 -11.19 28.30
C ALA A 588 -20.65 -10.92 29.69
N ASN A 589 -20.24 -9.67 29.99
CA ASN A 589 -19.42 -9.36 31.17
C ASN A 589 -20.10 -8.45 32.23
N ALA A 590 -21.16 -7.71 31.87
CA ALA A 590 -21.77 -6.68 32.70
C ALA A 590 -23.28 -6.51 32.40
N GLN A 591 -24.06 -7.57 32.63
CA GLN A 591 -25.49 -7.64 32.25
C GLN A 591 -26.39 -6.58 32.90
N ASP A 592 -25.99 -6.05 34.06
CA ASP A 592 -26.71 -4.99 34.78
C ASP A 592 -26.44 -3.58 34.20
N VAL A 593 -25.56 -3.45 33.20
CA VAL A 593 -25.16 -2.18 32.59
C VAL A 593 -25.88 -1.96 31.26
N GLN A 594 -26.60 -0.85 31.14
CA GLN A 594 -27.30 -0.49 29.92
C GLN A 594 -26.39 0.26 28.94
N LEU A 595 -26.34 -0.19 27.69
CA LEU A 595 -25.87 0.64 26.57
C LEU A 595 -27.08 1.34 25.94
N VAL A 596 -27.01 2.66 25.84
CA VAL A 596 -27.97 3.49 25.08
C VAL A 596 -27.23 4.22 23.97
N SER A 597 -27.92 4.59 22.89
CA SER A 597 -27.24 5.15 21.72
C SER A 597 -28.07 6.14 20.91
N SER A 598 -27.38 7.05 20.21
CA SER A 598 -28.00 8.03 19.30
C SER A 598 -26.96 8.57 18.32
N TRP A 599 -27.31 8.69 17.03
CA TRP A 599 -26.36 9.22 16.04
C TRP A 599 -26.11 10.72 16.22
N GLY A 600 -27.13 11.52 16.53
CA GLY A 600 -27.02 12.95 16.85
C GLY A 600 -26.68 13.89 15.67
N SER A 601 -25.89 13.44 14.70
CA SER A 601 -25.52 14.15 13.48
C SER A 601 -25.20 13.16 12.36
N ASP A 602 -25.11 13.63 11.11
CA ASP A 602 -24.53 12.87 10.00
C ASP A 602 -22.99 12.79 10.12
N THR A 603 -22.36 11.93 9.31
CA THR A 603 -20.89 11.87 9.16
C THR A 603 -20.32 13.12 8.48
N TRP A 604 -21.09 13.79 7.64
CA TRP A 604 -20.68 15.01 6.95
C TRP A 604 -21.87 15.92 6.66
N THR A 605 -21.71 16.92 5.79
CA THR A 605 -22.71 17.95 5.47
C THR A 605 -23.85 17.46 4.58
N TYR A 606 -24.26 16.20 4.70
CA TYR A 606 -25.43 15.63 4.02
C TYR A 606 -25.89 14.30 4.61
N HIS A 607 -27.16 13.94 4.35
CA HIS A 607 -27.72 12.66 4.74
C HIS A 607 -27.13 11.52 3.91
N GLY A 608 -26.23 10.74 4.52
CA GLY A 608 -25.62 9.57 3.89
C GLY A 608 -26.58 8.38 3.72
N GLN A 609 -26.23 7.48 2.80
CA GLN A 609 -26.71 6.10 2.75
C GLN A 609 -25.74 5.28 3.62
N TYR A 610 -26.27 4.50 4.57
CA TYR A 610 -25.48 3.58 5.38
C TYR A 610 -26.17 2.22 5.41
N ASN A 611 -25.40 1.16 5.17
CA ASN A 611 -25.87 -0.21 5.19
C ASN A 611 -26.54 -0.56 6.53
N ILE A 612 -27.65 -1.32 6.49
CA ILE A 612 -28.24 -1.88 7.71
C ILE A 612 -27.37 -3.07 8.17
N PRO A 613 -26.79 -3.06 9.39
CA PRO A 613 -25.95 -4.16 9.85
C PRO A 613 -26.73 -5.48 9.97
N GLY A 614 -26.13 -6.58 9.50
CA GLY A 614 -26.80 -7.89 9.43
C GLY A 614 -27.24 -8.48 10.77
N TYR A 615 -26.73 -7.98 11.90
CA TYR A 615 -27.14 -8.41 13.25
C TYR A 615 -28.52 -7.88 13.67
N LEU A 616 -29.06 -6.91 12.94
CA LEU A 616 -30.36 -6.26 13.17
C LEU A 616 -31.46 -6.81 12.25
N LEU A 617 -31.09 -7.67 11.31
CA LEU A 617 -31.98 -8.35 10.36
C LEU A 617 -32.05 -9.82 10.74
N SER A 618 -33.24 -10.44 10.67
CA SER A 618 -33.36 -11.88 10.82
C SER A 618 -34.53 -12.47 10.02
N PHE A 619 -34.38 -13.69 9.51
CA PHE A 619 -35.44 -14.46 8.88
C PHE A 619 -35.56 -15.81 9.58
N ASP A 620 -36.76 -16.19 10.03
CA ASP A 620 -37.03 -17.39 10.86
C ASP A 620 -36.07 -17.55 12.06
N GLY A 621 -35.61 -16.43 12.64
CA GLY A 621 -34.65 -16.39 13.76
C GLY A 621 -33.17 -16.59 13.38
N VAL A 622 -32.86 -16.68 12.08
CA VAL A 622 -31.48 -16.72 11.55
C VAL A 622 -31.05 -15.29 11.16
N PRO A 623 -29.87 -14.80 11.56
CA PRO A 623 -29.40 -13.45 11.20
C PRO A 623 -29.29 -13.22 9.68
N GLY A 624 -29.54 -11.99 9.23
CA GLY A 624 -29.64 -11.60 7.82
C GLY A 624 -31.05 -11.74 7.22
N MET A 625 -31.16 -11.58 5.91
CA MET A 625 -32.39 -11.73 5.12
C MET A 625 -32.36 -13.00 4.27
N ARG A 626 -33.52 -13.56 3.97
CA ARG A 626 -33.65 -14.66 3.01
C ARG A 626 -33.82 -14.10 1.60
N GLY A 627 -32.75 -14.15 0.80
CA GLY A 627 -32.77 -13.82 -0.62
C GLY A 627 -33.26 -14.99 -1.47
N THR A 628 -34.27 -14.76 -2.31
CA THR A 628 -34.79 -15.73 -3.29
C THR A 628 -34.44 -15.25 -4.69
N TYR A 629 -33.66 -16.03 -5.42
CA TYR A 629 -33.07 -15.65 -6.71
C TYR A 629 -33.83 -16.25 -7.89
N TYR A 630 -33.98 -15.47 -8.96
CA TYR A 630 -34.73 -15.80 -10.18
C TYR A 630 -33.84 -15.62 -11.41
N ALA A 631 -33.97 -16.50 -12.41
CA ALA A 631 -33.14 -16.48 -13.64
C ALA A 631 -33.54 -15.38 -14.66
N ASP A 632 -34.53 -14.55 -14.33
CA ASP A 632 -35.10 -13.50 -15.16
C ASP A 632 -35.45 -12.27 -14.30
N THR A 633 -35.81 -11.16 -14.94
CA THR A 633 -36.09 -9.89 -14.25
C THR A 633 -37.54 -9.72 -13.77
N ASN A 634 -38.41 -10.72 -13.94
CA ASN A 634 -39.85 -10.65 -13.67
C ASN A 634 -40.30 -11.59 -12.54
N PHE A 635 -39.36 -12.08 -11.71
CA PHE A 635 -39.63 -12.94 -10.55
C PHE A 635 -40.40 -14.24 -10.88
N SER A 636 -40.14 -14.86 -12.04
CA SER A 636 -41.02 -15.92 -12.56
C SER A 636 -40.95 -17.25 -11.78
N GLU A 637 -39.79 -17.92 -11.79
CA GLU A 637 -39.56 -19.21 -11.14
C GLU A 637 -38.30 -19.15 -10.24
N PRO A 638 -38.40 -19.46 -8.93
CA PRO A 638 -37.24 -19.46 -8.03
C PRO A 638 -36.18 -20.50 -8.42
N VAL A 639 -34.91 -20.09 -8.40
CA VAL A 639 -33.76 -20.96 -8.72
C VAL A 639 -33.07 -21.45 -7.45
N PHE A 640 -32.76 -20.55 -6.52
CA PHE A 640 -32.16 -20.88 -5.23
C PHE A 640 -32.47 -19.81 -4.16
N HIS A 641 -32.14 -20.12 -2.91
CA HIS A 641 -32.18 -19.17 -1.80
C HIS A 641 -30.81 -19.00 -1.15
N LEU A 642 -30.54 -17.81 -0.60
CA LEU A 642 -29.38 -17.51 0.26
C LEU A 642 -29.85 -16.81 1.54
N GLN A 643 -29.08 -16.96 2.62
CA GLN A 643 -29.26 -16.20 3.86
C GLN A 643 -28.15 -15.15 3.95
N GLU A 644 -28.50 -13.87 3.81
CA GLU A 644 -27.52 -12.82 3.53
C GLU A 644 -28.03 -11.40 3.80
N THR A 645 -27.16 -10.40 3.76
CA THR A 645 -27.57 -8.99 3.64
C THR A 645 -27.72 -8.61 2.16
N PRO A 646 -28.70 -7.77 1.79
CA PRO A 646 -28.92 -7.40 0.38
C PRO A 646 -27.88 -6.40 -0.14
N ASN A 647 -27.02 -5.84 0.72
CA ASN A 647 -25.89 -4.99 0.34
C ASN A 647 -24.86 -5.82 -0.43
N ARG A 648 -25.04 -5.93 -1.75
CA ARG A 648 -24.25 -6.75 -2.68
C ARG A 648 -23.81 -5.96 -3.92
N ASP A 649 -22.59 -6.23 -4.36
CA ASP A 649 -22.09 -5.97 -5.71
C ASP A 649 -21.78 -7.34 -6.34
N TRP A 650 -22.26 -7.60 -7.56
CA TRP A 650 -21.94 -8.83 -8.32
C TRP A 650 -20.97 -8.59 -9.48
N GLY A 651 -20.64 -7.33 -9.77
CA GLY A 651 -19.80 -6.93 -10.88
C GLY A 651 -20.22 -7.53 -12.22
N LEU A 652 -19.22 -8.02 -12.96
CA LEU A 652 -19.39 -8.59 -14.29
C LEU A 652 -20.02 -10.00 -14.30
N TYR A 653 -20.41 -10.56 -13.15
CA TYR A 653 -20.82 -11.98 -13.03
C TYR A 653 -22.16 -12.21 -12.33
N PRO A 654 -22.85 -13.33 -12.63
CA PRO A 654 -24.13 -13.60 -12.01
C PRO A 654 -23.97 -14.10 -10.58
N PRO A 655 -25.00 -13.93 -9.73
CA PRO A 655 -25.07 -14.58 -8.43
C PRO A 655 -24.81 -16.09 -8.49
N VAL A 656 -23.98 -16.56 -7.55
CA VAL A 656 -23.64 -17.98 -7.38
C VAL A 656 -24.31 -18.49 -6.11
N GLY A 657 -25.24 -19.43 -6.25
CA GLY A 657 -25.93 -20.10 -5.16
C GLY A 657 -25.22 -21.36 -4.64
N PRO A 658 -25.86 -22.08 -3.70
CA PRO A 658 -25.30 -23.30 -3.12
C PRO A 658 -24.97 -24.37 -4.17
N ASN A 659 -23.92 -25.17 -3.92
CA ASN A 659 -23.40 -26.19 -4.84
C ASN A 659 -22.98 -25.64 -6.22
N ASN A 660 -22.48 -24.40 -6.27
CA ASN A 660 -22.08 -23.66 -7.49
C ASN A 660 -23.20 -23.45 -8.52
N LEU A 661 -24.47 -23.53 -8.09
CA LEU A 661 -25.62 -23.25 -8.96
C LEU A 661 -25.67 -21.75 -9.30
N SER A 662 -25.24 -21.39 -10.50
CA SER A 662 -25.15 -20.00 -10.95
C SER A 662 -26.33 -19.62 -11.85
N LEU A 663 -26.74 -18.35 -11.84
CA LEU A 663 -27.76 -17.87 -12.78
C LEU A 663 -27.20 -17.80 -14.22
N PRO A 664 -28.05 -17.93 -15.27
CA PRO A 664 -27.59 -18.02 -16.65
C PRO A 664 -27.21 -16.67 -17.30
N SER A 665 -27.36 -15.55 -16.59
CA SER A 665 -27.11 -14.18 -17.08
C SER A 665 -27.15 -13.18 -15.91
N ASN A 666 -26.51 -12.02 -16.09
CA ASN A 666 -26.66 -10.85 -15.21
C ASN A 666 -28.04 -10.17 -15.29
N ASN A 667 -28.95 -10.62 -16.15
CA ASN A 667 -30.34 -10.18 -16.19
C ASN A 667 -31.20 -11.02 -15.24
N PHE A 668 -31.09 -10.75 -13.94
CA PHE A 668 -31.76 -11.51 -12.87
C PHE A 668 -32.65 -10.62 -11.99
N SER A 669 -33.40 -11.26 -11.10
CA SER A 669 -34.12 -10.59 -10.03
C SER A 669 -34.02 -11.36 -8.71
N VAL A 670 -34.20 -10.65 -7.59
CA VAL A 670 -34.09 -11.19 -6.24
C VAL A 670 -35.18 -10.61 -5.35
N VAL A 671 -35.73 -11.42 -4.45
CA VAL A 671 -36.61 -10.98 -3.36
C VAL A 671 -35.95 -11.33 -2.03
N TRP A 672 -35.59 -10.32 -1.22
CA TRP A 672 -35.14 -10.53 0.16
C TRP A 672 -36.26 -10.25 1.16
N GLU A 673 -36.40 -11.11 2.16
CA GLU A 673 -37.39 -10.97 3.25
C GLU A 673 -36.70 -11.12 4.61
N ALA A 674 -37.09 -10.29 5.60
CA ALA A 674 -36.62 -10.37 7.00
C ALA A 674 -37.47 -9.54 7.97
N GLU A 675 -37.36 -9.84 9.26
CA GLU A 675 -37.68 -8.91 10.35
C GLU A 675 -36.47 -7.99 10.63
N LEU A 676 -36.71 -6.68 10.67
CA LEU A 676 -35.80 -5.65 11.17
C LEU A 676 -36.11 -5.35 12.63
N GLU A 677 -35.11 -5.42 13.50
CA GLU A 677 -35.17 -4.89 14.87
C GLU A 677 -34.64 -3.46 14.91
N VAL A 678 -35.47 -2.51 15.34
CA VAL A 678 -35.12 -1.07 15.34
C VAL A 678 -34.25 -0.72 16.55
N PRO A 679 -33.01 -0.26 16.37
CA PRO A 679 -32.07 -0.09 17.48
C PRO A 679 -32.06 1.36 17.96
N VAL A 680 -33.22 2.01 18.08
CA VAL A 680 -33.31 3.39 18.60
C VAL A 680 -33.57 3.35 20.10
N ASP A 681 -32.78 4.07 20.87
CA ASP A 681 -32.99 4.24 22.31
C ASP A 681 -33.69 5.57 22.61
N GLY A 682 -34.65 5.57 23.54
CA GLY A 682 -35.35 6.77 23.97
C GLY A 682 -36.39 7.28 22.97
N ALA A 683 -36.31 8.57 22.61
CA ALA A 683 -37.32 9.22 21.78
C ALA A 683 -37.20 8.81 20.30
N ALA A 684 -38.22 8.11 19.80
CA ALA A 684 -38.30 7.62 18.42
C ALA A 684 -37.88 8.66 17.35
N VAL A 685 -37.00 8.23 16.45
CA VAL A 685 -36.29 9.01 15.42
C VAL A 685 -37.08 9.06 14.12
N ASN A 686 -37.19 10.25 13.53
CA ASN A 686 -37.77 10.49 12.21
C ASN A 686 -36.64 10.60 11.18
N GLY A 687 -36.06 9.47 10.81
CA GLY A 687 -34.91 9.40 9.90
C GLY A 687 -35.31 9.00 8.47
N TRP A 688 -34.41 8.30 7.79
CA TRP A 688 -34.59 7.81 6.42
C TRP A 688 -34.41 6.29 6.34
N LEU A 689 -35.21 5.64 5.50
CA LEU A 689 -35.08 4.22 5.12
C LEU A 689 -35.23 4.11 3.61
N GLY A 690 -34.39 3.34 2.94
CA GLY A 690 -34.40 3.33 1.47
C GLY A 690 -33.61 2.20 0.84
N VAL A 691 -33.57 2.25 -0.49
CA VAL A 691 -32.74 1.37 -1.31
C VAL A 691 -32.06 2.15 -2.42
N ALA A 692 -30.75 1.99 -2.52
CA ALA A 692 -29.94 2.48 -3.61
C ALA A 692 -29.50 1.33 -4.52
N VAL A 693 -29.29 1.61 -5.80
CA VAL A 693 -28.87 0.65 -6.82
C VAL A 693 -27.93 1.32 -7.84
N ALA A 694 -27.13 0.50 -8.51
CA ALA A 694 -26.29 0.94 -9.61
C ALA A 694 -27.10 1.28 -10.89
N ALA A 695 -26.39 1.72 -11.93
CA ALA A 695 -27.01 1.97 -13.23
C ALA A 695 -27.72 0.72 -13.77
N ASN A 696 -28.83 0.95 -14.47
CA ASN A 696 -29.68 -0.10 -15.07
C ASN A 696 -30.22 -1.14 -14.07
N CYS A 697 -30.31 -0.81 -12.77
CA CYS A 697 -30.93 -1.64 -11.75
C CYS A 697 -32.20 -0.97 -11.19
N SER A 698 -33.18 -1.76 -10.75
CA SER A 698 -34.45 -1.31 -10.17
C SER A 698 -34.70 -2.00 -8.83
N ALA A 699 -35.24 -1.27 -7.86
CA ALA A 699 -35.55 -1.82 -6.54
C ALA A 699 -36.84 -1.23 -5.93
N SER A 700 -37.56 -2.06 -5.18
CA SER A 700 -38.78 -1.68 -4.44
C SER A 700 -38.71 -2.22 -3.01
N LEU A 701 -38.73 -1.32 -2.03
CA LEU A 701 -38.70 -1.65 -0.61
C LEU A 701 -40.08 -1.52 0.01
N PHE A 702 -40.57 -2.62 0.57
CA PHE A 702 -41.81 -2.71 1.32
C PHE A 702 -41.52 -2.91 2.81
N VAL A 703 -42.29 -2.25 3.66
CA VAL A 703 -42.27 -2.40 5.12
C VAL A 703 -43.69 -2.69 5.60
N ASP A 704 -43.86 -3.78 6.34
CA ASP A 704 -45.17 -4.28 6.82
C ASP A 704 -46.22 -4.41 5.70
N GLY A 705 -45.76 -4.74 4.49
CA GLY A 705 -46.59 -4.87 3.28
C GLY A 705 -46.91 -3.55 2.54
N VAL A 706 -46.43 -2.41 3.02
CA VAL A 706 -46.60 -1.09 2.40
C VAL A 706 -45.35 -0.71 1.63
N LEU A 707 -45.49 -0.25 0.38
CA LEU A 707 -44.37 0.27 -0.41
C LEU A 707 -43.85 1.57 0.24
N VAL A 708 -42.59 1.56 0.68
CA VAL A 708 -41.91 2.70 1.34
C VAL A 708 -41.02 3.44 0.37
N SER A 709 -40.21 2.73 -0.43
CA SER A 709 -39.36 3.34 -1.45
C SER A 709 -39.37 2.54 -2.75
N HIS A 710 -39.20 3.23 -3.88
CA HIS A 710 -38.99 2.63 -5.19
C HIS A 710 -37.95 3.44 -5.96
N THR A 711 -36.91 2.75 -6.44
CA THR A 711 -35.87 3.30 -7.29
C THR A 711 -36.01 2.67 -8.68
N PRO A 712 -36.38 3.43 -9.73
CA PRO A 712 -36.55 2.90 -11.07
C PRO A 712 -35.21 2.68 -11.78
N ALA A 713 -35.16 1.76 -12.75
CA ALA A 713 -33.99 1.58 -13.60
C ALA A 713 -33.72 2.82 -14.47
N THR A 714 -32.53 3.39 -14.33
CA THR A 714 -32.05 4.50 -15.17
C THR A 714 -30.59 4.28 -15.61
N PRO A 715 -30.09 4.96 -16.66
CA PRO A 715 -28.68 4.86 -17.09
C PRO A 715 -27.66 5.35 -16.04
N SER A 716 -28.11 5.99 -14.97
CA SER A 716 -27.29 6.39 -13.82
C SER A 716 -27.78 5.66 -12.56
N GLY A 717 -26.85 5.24 -11.70
CA GLY A 717 -27.18 4.75 -10.36
C GLY A 717 -27.67 5.88 -9.43
N ASN A 718 -28.20 5.50 -8.28
CA ASN A 718 -28.49 6.42 -7.16
C ASN A 718 -27.72 6.06 -5.88
N ILE A 719 -26.83 5.08 -5.93
CA ILE A 719 -25.77 4.89 -4.94
C ILE A 719 -24.94 6.17 -4.89
N LEU A 720 -24.66 6.64 -3.67
CA LEU A 720 -23.71 7.71 -3.42
C LEU A 720 -22.31 7.15 -3.63
N GLY A 721 -21.58 7.68 -4.62
CA GLY A 721 -20.16 7.36 -4.80
C GLY A 721 -19.27 8.04 -3.75
N ASN A 722 -18.03 7.55 -3.63
CA ASN A 722 -16.99 8.08 -2.75
C ASN A 722 -16.63 9.54 -3.10
N ILE A 723 -16.66 9.86 -4.39
CA ILE A 723 -16.37 11.19 -4.94
C ILE A 723 -17.70 11.94 -5.13
N GLN A 724 -18.07 12.80 -4.16
CA GLN A 724 -19.26 13.64 -4.28
C GLN A 724 -19.02 15.13 -4.03
N LEU A 725 -19.13 15.92 -5.10
CA LEU A 725 -19.08 17.39 -5.04
C LEU A 725 -20.47 18.00 -4.83
N GLY A 726 -20.64 18.79 -3.76
CA GLY A 726 -21.76 19.73 -3.62
C GLY A 726 -23.09 19.16 -3.07
N ALA A 727 -23.03 18.30 -2.05
CA ALA A 727 -24.23 17.81 -1.36
C ALA A 727 -24.89 18.87 -0.45
N ASN A 728 -26.20 18.72 -0.18
CA ASN A 728 -27.01 19.65 0.63
C ASN A 728 -27.71 18.89 1.77
N THR A 729 -27.45 19.30 3.02
CA THR A 729 -28.03 18.75 4.27
C THR A 729 -29.55 18.63 4.29
N THR A 730 -30.29 19.42 3.50
CA THR A 730 -31.77 19.41 3.53
C THR A 730 -32.42 18.44 2.55
N ARG A 731 -31.65 17.65 1.79
CA ARG A 731 -32.20 16.70 0.80
C ARG A 731 -32.20 15.28 1.36
N PRO A 732 -33.25 14.46 1.11
CA PRO A 732 -33.21 13.05 1.45
C PRO A 732 -32.02 12.35 0.78
N PRO A 733 -31.47 11.28 1.38
CA PRO A 733 -30.60 10.36 0.65
C PRO A 733 -31.30 9.88 -0.63
N PRO A 734 -30.60 9.76 -1.77
CA PRO A 734 -31.21 9.24 -2.99
C PRO A 734 -31.82 7.84 -2.75
N GLY A 735 -33.02 7.58 -3.24
CA GLY A 735 -33.76 6.32 -2.95
C GLY A 735 -34.29 6.20 -1.51
N GLY A 736 -34.16 7.25 -0.69
CA GLY A 736 -34.61 7.29 0.70
C GLY A 736 -36.02 7.84 0.86
N ALA A 737 -36.80 7.22 1.74
CA ALA A 737 -38.11 7.67 2.17
C ALA A 737 -38.12 8.00 3.66
N GLU A 738 -39.01 8.90 4.08
CA GLU A 738 -39.18 9.25 5.49
C GLU A 738 -39.64 8.03 6.29
N PHE A 739 -38.91 7.70 7.37
CA PHE A 739 -39.28 6.57 8.23
C PHE A 739 -39.19 6.92 9.72
N ARG A 740 -40.09 6.34 10.52
CA ARG A 740 -40.16 6.59 11.96
C ARG A 740 -39.72 5.36 12.75
N PHE A 741 -38.48 5.41 13.21
CA PHE A 741 -37.82 4.38 14.00
C PHE A 741 -38.19 4.54 15.48
N ALA A 742 -38.96 3.60 16.03
CA ALA A 742 -39.35 3.59 17.44
C ALA A 742 -38.62 2.50 18.25
N GLN A 743 -38.31 2.82 19.51
CA GLN A 743 -37.61 1.89 20.40
C GLN A 743 -38.36 0.56 20.56
N GLY A 744 -37.67 -0.56 20.32
CA GLY A 744 -38.23 -1.90 20.40
C GLY A 744 -39.24 -2.26 19.30
N ALA A 745 -39.39 -1.42 18.27
CA ALA A 745 -40.20 -1.76 17.11
C ALA A 745 -39.52 -2.86 16.27
N LYS A 746 -40.36 -3.74 15.71
CA LYS A 746 -39.99 -4.80 14.78
C LYS A 746 -40.85 -4.65 13.53
N HIS A 747 -40.22 -4.71 12.36
CA HIS A 747 -40.86 -4.48 11.07
C HIS A 747 -40.53 -5.60 10.07
N GLN A 748 -41.51 -6.03 9.29
CA GLN A 748 -41.30 -7.00 8.21
C GLN A 748 -40.86 -6.28 6.94
N LEU A 749 -39.61 -6.48 6.55
CA LEU A 749 -39.02 -5.96 5.33
C LEU A 749 -39.19 -6.96 4.18
N ARG A 750 -39.57 -6.45 3.01
CA ARG A 750 -39.47 -7.16 1.73
C ARG A 750 -38.84 -6.23 0.70
N LEU A 751 -37.73 -6.65 0.12
CA LEU A 751 -37.00 -5.92 -0.93
C LEU A 751 -37.04 -6.71 -2.23
N GLU A 752 -37.56 -6.11 -3.28
CA GLU A 752 -37.61 -6.67 -4.64
C GLU A 752 -36.61 -5.93 -5.53
N PHE A 753 -35.67 -6.65 -6.14
CA PHE A 753 -34.58 -6.10 -6.97
C PHE A 753 -34.53 -6.74 -8.35
N GLN A 754 -34.14 -5.96 -9.36
CA GLN A 754 -34.05 -6.36 -10.76
C GLN A 754 -32.79 -5.74 -11.37
N ALA A 755 -31.90 -6.55 -11.95
CA ALA A 755 -30.72 -6.10 -12.69
C ALA A 755 -30.95 -6.21 -14.20
N PHE A 756 -30.64 -5.15 -14.95
CA PHE A 756 -30.75 -5.13 -16.41
C PHE A 756 -29.38 -4.80 -17.03
N ASN A 757 -28.58 -5.82 -17.36
CA ASN A 757 -27.31 -5.64 -18.07
C ASN A 757 -27.58 -5.20 -19.53
N LEU A 758 -27.15 -3.98 -19.87
CA LEU A 758 -27.33 -3.36 -21.19
C LEU A 758 -26.00 -3.29 -21.95
N PHE A 759 -26.08 -3.24 -23.29
CA PHE A 759 -24.91 -3.24 -24.18
C PHE A 759 -24.13 -1.90 -24.21
N GLN A 760 -24.71 -0.81 -23.68
CA GLN A 760 -24.02 0.48 -23.59
C GLN A 760 -23.33 0.59 -22.23
N LYS A 761 -22.04 0.27 -22.20
CA LYS A 761 -21.16 0.44 -21.03
C LYS A 761 -20.05 1.42 -21.38
N ILE A 762 -19.57 2.15 -20.39
CA ILE A 762 -18.44 3.08 -20.54
C ILE A 762 -17.43 2.74 -19.44
N ALA A 763 -16.14 2.75 -19.76
CA ALA A 763 -15.08 2.58 -18.78
C ALA A 763 -15.31 3.51 -17.59
N ASN A 764 -15.22 2.97 -16.37
CA ASN A 764 -15.32 3.68 -15.09
C ASN A 764 -16.64 4.40 -14.75
N PHE A 765 -17.71 4.22 -15.53
CA PHE A 765 -19.02 4.83 -15.25
C PHE A 765 -19.96 4.00 -14.35
N GLY A 766 -19.45 3.02 -13.58
CA GLY A 766 -20.26 2.17 -12.70
C GLY A 766 -21.34 1.33 -13.41
N SER A 767 -21.37 1.33 -14.76
CA SER A 767 -22.33 0.58 -15.57
C SER A 767 -22.12 -0.94 -15.56
N LEU A 768 -21.02 -1.38 -14.93
CA LEU A 768 -20.57 -2.77 -14.88
C LEU A 768 -21.30 -3.62 -13.86
N ASN A 769 -21.72 -2.99 -12.77
CA ASN A 769 -22.03 -3.69 -11.55
C ASN A 769 -23.55 -3.78 -11.38
N ALA A 770 -24.05 -5.00 -11.20
CA ALA A 770 -25.32 -5.14 -10.51
C ALA A 770 -25.05 -4.85 -9.04
N GLU A 771 -25.56 -3.74 -8.52
CA GLU A 771 -25.42 -3.36 -7.11
C GLU A 771 -26.76 -2.98 -6.50
N VAL A 772 -26.90 -3.32 -5.22
CA VAL A 772 -28.02 -2.90 -4.39
C VAL A 772 -27.56 -2.67 -2.95
N GLU A 773 -27.97 -1.55 -2.38
CA GLU A 773 -27.71 -1.15 -1.00
C GLU A 773 -29.05 -0.94 -0.28
N LEU A 774 -29.40 -1.82 0.66
CA LEU A 774 -30.44 -1.53 1.65
C LEU A 774 -29.82 -0.62 2.71
N PHE A 775 -30.35 0.59 2.83
CA PHE A 775 -29.75 1.61 3.67
C PHE A 775 -30.75 2.28 4.61
N TRP A 776 -30.20 2.86 5.67
CA TRP A 776 -30.91 3.76 6.56
C TRP A 776 -30.08 4.99 6.89
N ASN A 777 -30.71 5.95 7.56
CA ASN A 777 -30.03 7.04 8.22
C ASN A 777 -30.82 7.38 9.49
N LEU A 778 -30.17 7.25 10.66
CA LEU A 778 -30.79 7.43 11.98
C LEU A 778 -30.56 8.84 12.58
N VAL A 779 -30.21 9.81 11.74
CA VAL A 779 -30.22 11.24 12.11
C VAL A 779 -31.66 11.74 12.07
N ASP A 780 -32.09 12.38 13.15
CA ASP A 780 -33.46 12.88 13.25
C ASP A 780 -33.65 14.21 12.49
N ARG A 781 -34.64 14.25 11.60
CA ARG A 781 -34.90 15.42 10.74
C ARG A 781 -35.39 16.68 11.45
N THR A 782 -35.70 16.61 12.75
CA THR A 782 -36.19 17.76 13.52
C THR A 782 -35.20 18.22 14.58
N ASP A 783 -34.71 17.30 15.43
CA ASP A 783 -34.01 17.66 16.67
C ASP A 783 -32.86 16.68 17.00
N ALA A 784 -32.06 16.27 15.99
CA ALA A 784 -31.03 15.22 16.15
C ALA A 784 -30.09 15.42 17.34
N VAL A 785 -29.49 16.61 17.47
CA VAL A 785 -28.57 16.93 18.58
C VAL A 785 -29.28 16.85 19.93
N GLN A 786 -30.53 17.32 20.03
CA GLN A 786 -31.28 17.25 21.29
C GLN A 786 -31.59 15.81 21.69
N LYS A 787 -31.90 14.92 20.73
CA LYS A 787 -32.12 13.50 21.03
C LYS A 787 -30.85 12.80 21.53
N ALA A 788 -29.69 13.14 20.96
CA ALA A 788 -28.41 12.66 21.47
C ALA A 788 -28.10 13.20 22.88
N VAL A 789 -28.41 14.48 23.14
CA VAL A 789 -28.32 15.10 24.47
C VAL A 789 -29.25 14.42 25.48
N ASP A 790 -30.50 14.11 25.11
CA ASP A 790 -31.46 13.44 25.99
C ASP A 790 -30.99 12.03 26.38
N VAL A 791 -30.42 11.28 25.43
CA VAL A 791 -29.81 9.96 25.66
C VAL A 791 -28.53 10.07 26.50
N ALA A 792 -27.65 11.03 26.21
CA ALA A 792 -26.44 11.27 27.00
C ALA A 792 -26.76 11.72 28.43
N ASN A 793 -27.88 12.43 28.63
CA ASN A 793 -28.34 12.87 29.95
C ASN A 793 -28.70 11.72 30.90
N THR A 794 -29.04 10.52 30.41
CA THR A 794 -29.30 9.35 31.27
C THR A 794 -28.06 8.52 31.60
N ALA A 795 -26.91 8.75 30.94
CA ALA A 795 -25.70 7.94 31.10
C ALA A 795 -24.71 8.48 32.14
N ASP A 796 -23.91 7.59 32.74
CA ASP A 796 -22.81 7.93 33.66
C ASP A 796 -21.52 8.29 32.90
N LEU A 797 -21.36 7.73 31.70
CA LEU A 797 -20.22 7.89 30.79
C LEU A 797 -20.74 8.05 29.35
N VAL A 798 -20.14 8.97 28.59
CA VAL A 798 -20.43 9.13 27.15
C VAL A 798 -19.22 8.67 26.33
N VAL A 799 -19.45 7.80 25.36
CA VAL A 799 -18.52 7.48 24.26
C VAL A 799 -19.00 8.26 23.04
N LEU A 800 -18.23 9.26 22.61
CA LEU A 800 -18.55 10.13 21.48
C LEU A 800 -17.73 9.70 20.26
N ALA A 801 -18.38 9.03 19.30
CA ALA A 801 -17.79 8.49 18.08
C ALA A 801 -18.02 9.44 16.90
N VAL A 802 -17.01 10.23 16.58
CA VAL A 802 -17.02 11.34 15.60
C VAL A 802 -15.77 11.30 14.72
N GLY A 803 -15.72 12.15 13.70
CA GLY A 803 -14.58 12.25 12.79
C GLY A 803 -15.04 12.35 11.35
N ALA A 804 -14.59 11.41 10.51
CA ALA A 804 -14.78 11.46 9.07
C ALA A 804 -14.93 10.05 8.44
N ASN A 805 -15.45 10.05 7.21
CA ASN A 805 -15.97 8.88 6.50
C ASN A 805 -15.42 8.85 5.05
N TRP A 806 -15.55 7.72 4.37
CA TRP A 806 -15.06 7.45 2.99
C TRP A 806 -15.52 8.42 1.89
N ASN A 807 -16.50 9.27 2.18
CA ASN A 807 -17.04 10.33 1.32
C ASN A 807 -16.54 11.75 1.68
N SER A 808 -15.67 11.85 2.68
CA SER A 808 -15.07 13.09 3.20
C SER A 808 -13.55 12.97 3.37
N ASP A 809 -13.02 11.74 3.34
CA ASP A 809 -11.62 11.35 3.24
C ASP A 809 -11.55 10.33 2.10
N GLY A 810 -10.55 10.45 1.24
CA GLY A 810 -10.43 9.66 0.02
C GLY A 810 -10.12 10.52 -1.18
N GLU A 811 -10.15 9.91 -2.34
CA GLU A 811 -9.95 10.57 -3.61
C GLU A 811 -10.95 11.71 -3.82
N ASN A 812 -10.47 12.90 -4.22
CA ASN A 812 -11.25 14.13 -4.38
C ASN A 812 -12.04 14.60 -3.12
N GLY A 813 -11.92 13.88 -2.00
CA GLY A 813 -12.45 14.23 -0.68
C GLY A 813 -11.59 15.28 0.04
N ASP A 814 -11.07 16.27 -0.68
CA ASP A 814 -10.20 17.31 -0.12
C ASP A 814 -10.98 18.26 0.78
N ARG A 815 -10.33 18.73 1.84
CA ARG A 815 -10.98 19.59 2.85
C ARG A 815 -10.26 20.90 3.07
N ALA A 816 -10.98 22.00 2.93
CA ALA A 816 -10.50 23.33 3.31
C ALA A 816 -10.34 23.54 4.83
N THR A 817 -10.89 22.64 5.65
CA THR A 817 -10.84 22.68 7.14
C THR A 817 -10.42 21.33 7.70
N LEU A 818 -9.84 21.32 8.91
CA LEU A 818 -9.44 20.10 9.61
C LEU A 818 -10.25 19.82 10.89
N GLY A 819 -11.31 20.59 11.16
CA GLY A 819 -12.22 20.31 12.30
C GLY A 819 -13.12 19.09 12.07
N LEU A 820 -14.13 18.92 12.93
CA LEU A 820 -15.28 18.06 12.62
C LEU A 820 -16.18 18.71 11.55
N SER A 821 -17.21 18.00 11.06
CA SER A 821 -18.27 18.64 10.26
C SER A 821 -19.06 19.65 11.12
N VAL A 822 -19.77 20.59 10.50
CA VAL A 822 -20.55 21.61 11.25
C VAL A 822 -21.60 20.95 12.16
N GLU A 823 -22.22 19.87 11.68
CA GLU A 823 -23.21 19.08 12.38
C GLU A 823 -22.59 18.29 13.54
N GLN A 824 -21.42 17.69 13.33
CA GLN A 824 -20.67 16.99 14.37
C GLN A 824 -20.08 17.94 15.43
N THR A 825 -19.64 19.15 15.04
CA THR A 825 -19.23 20.22 15.97
C THR A 825 -20.39 20.61 16.88
N ALA A 826 -21.58 20.85 16.32
CA ALA A 826 -22.77 21.17 17.11
C ALA A 826 -23.16 20.04 18.08
N LEU A 827 -23.02 18.78 17.66
CA LEU A 827 -23.21 17.61 18.53
C LEU A 827 -22.15 17.57 19.65
N ALA A 828 -20.88 17.70 19.31
CA ALA A 828 -19.78 17.64 20.28
C ALA A 828 -19.89 18.76 21.32
N ASP A 829 -20.16 20.00 20.91
CA ASP A 829 -20.40 21.13 21.82
C ASP A 829 -21.53 20.84 22.81
N ALA A 830 -22.66 20.33 22.32
CA ALA A 830 -23.81 20.01 23.16
C ALA A 830 -23.54 18.87 24.15
N ILE A 831 -22.78 17.85 23.75
CA ILE A 831 -22.38 16.72 24.61
C ILE A 831 -21.36 17.16 25.67
N PHE A 832 -20.33 17.92 25.29
CA PHE A 832 -19.34 18.45 26.24
C PHE A 832 -19.95 19.46 27.21
N ALA A 833 -20.99 20.20 26.81
CA ALA A 833 -21.72 21.12 27.69
C ALA A 833 -22.45 20.42 28.86
N LEU A 834 -22.67 19.10 28.79
CA LEU A 834 -23.28 18.33 29.89
C LEU A 834 -22.34 18.14 31.10
N GLY A 835 -21.04 18.40 30.94
CA GLY A 835 -20.05 18.25 32.02
C GLY A 835 -19.84 16.80 32.49
N LYS A 836 -20.27 15.81 31.68
CA LYS A 836 -20.08 14.38 31.94
C LYS A 836 -18.70 13.91 31.48
N PRO A 837 -18.18 12.78 31.99
CA PRO A 837 -17.00 12.15 31.41
C PRO A 837 -17.27 11.74 29.96
N VAL A 838 -16.38 12.15 29.04
CA VAL A 838 -16.47 11.86 27.61
C VAL A 838 -15.22 11.11 27.16
N VAL A 839 -15.40 9.93 26.60
CA VAL A 839 -14.38 9.23 25.80
C VAL A 839 -14.62 9.60 24.34
N LEU A 840 -13.69 10.34 23.74
CA LEU A 840 -13.72 10.69 22.33
C LEU A 840 -13.11 9.56 21.50
N VAL A 841 -13.87 9.05 20.54
CA VAL A 841 -13.41 8.04 19.58
C VAL A 841 -13.39 8.70 18.21
N LEU A 842 -12.19 8.86 17.66
CA LEU A 842 -11.99 9.41 16.31
C LEU A 842 -11.89 8.28 15.29
N GLN A 843 -12.57 8.47 14.16
CA GLN A 843 -12.37 7.71 12.93
C GLN A 843 -12.12 8.67 11.76
N GLY A 844 -11.32 8.28 10.78
CA GLY A 844 -10.92 9.14 9.66
C GLY A 844 -9.48 8.87 9.21
N GLY A 845 -9.08 9.40 8.06
CA GLY A 845 -7.74 9.20 7.51
C GLY A 845 -6.77 10.33 7.82
N ARG A 846 -7.27 11.55 7.99
CA ARG A 846 -6.48 12.75 8.32
C ARG A 846 -6.58 13.13 9.80
N PRO A 847 -5.57 13.84 10.34
CA PRO A 847 -5.64 14.41 11.68
C PRO A 847 -6.72 15.50 11.82
N PHE A 848 -7.35 15.56 12.99
CA PHE A 848 -8.37 16.56 13.31
C PHE A 848 -7.80 17.73 14.14
N ALA A 849 -7.95 18.96 13.65
CA ALA A 849 -7.56 20.18 14.36
C ALA A 849 -8.70 20.62 15.30
N ILE A 850 -8.81 19.96 16.46
CA ILE A 850 -9.87 20.17 17.47
C ILE A 850 -9.34 20.26 18.92
N PRO A 851 -8.36 21.15 19.20
CA PRO A 851 -7.72 21.25 20.52
C PRO A 851 -8.69 21.51 21.68
N GLU A 852 -9.82 22.16 21.43
CA GLU A 852 -10.88 22.46 22.40
C GLU A 852 -11.64 21.21 22.88
N TYR A 853 -11.72 20.15 22.08
CA TYR A 853 -12.29 18.87 22.50
C TYR A 853 -11.23 17.99 23.17
N TYR A 854 -10.00 17.99 22.64
CA TYR A 854 -8.86 17.35 23.31
C TYR A 854 -8.66 17.89 24.74
N ALA A 855 -8.81 19.19 24.97
CA ALA A 855 -8.70 19.81 26.29
C ALA A 855 -9.84 19.45 27.28
N LYS A 856 -10.99 18.95 26.79
CA LYS A 856 -12.17 18.62 27.61
C LYS A 856 -12.40 17.11 27.80
N ALA A 857 -11.95 16.29 26.86
CA ALA A 857 -12.16 14.83 26.88
C ALA A 857 -11.52 14.17 28.11
N SER A 858 -12.19 13.16 28.65
CA SER A 858 -11.67 12.30 29.72
C SER A 858 -10.69 11.27 29.15
N ALA A 859 -10.93 10.79 27.93
CA ALA A 859 -9.94 10.07 27.13
C ALA A 859 -10.17 10.33 25.64
N VAL A 860 -9.14 10.13 24.82
CA VAL A 860 -9.21 10.26 23.36
C VAL A 860 -8.48 9.08 22.74
N ILE A 861 -9.18 8.33 21.89
CA ILE A 861 -8.57 7.32 21.01
C ILE A 861 -8.76 7.73 19.54
N ASP A 862 -7.73 7.50 18.74
CA ASP A 862 -7.77 7.59 17.29
C ASP A 862 -7.68 6.17 16.72
N ALA A 863 -8.71 5.77 15.99
CA ALA A 863 -8.85 4.45 15.38
C ALA A 863 -8.65 4.47 13.86
N PHE A 864 -8.38 5.64 13.27
CA PHE A 864 -8.31 5.86 11.83
C PHE A 864 -9.53 5.29 11.09
N PHE A 865 -9.32 4.65 9.94
CA PHE A 865 -10.26 3.69 9.36
C PHE A 865 -9.83 2.27 9.73
N PRO A 866 -10.53 1.60 10.66
CA PRO A 866 -10.03 0.39 11.34
C PRO A 866 -10.33 -0.95 10.61
N GLY A 867 -10.87 -0.93 9.39
CA GLY A 867 -11.21 -2.13 8.62
C GLY A 867 -12.37 -2.95 9.20
N GLN A 868 -12.59 -4.16 8.69
CA GLN A 868 -13.80 -4.96 8.97
C GLN A 868 -14.02 -5.28 10.46
N SER A 869 -12.95 -5.61 11.18
CA SER A 869 -13.01 -5.92 12.62
C SER A 869 -12.90 -4.68 13.52
N GLY A 870 -13.02 -3.47 12.95
CA GLY A 870 -12.80 -2.22 13.67
C GLY A 870 -13.75 -1.95 14.83
N GLY A 871 -15.04 -2.29 14.70
CA GLY A 871 -16.01 -2.16 15.81
C GLY A 871 -15.59 -3.00 17.02
N GLN A 872 -15.16 -4.24 16.79
CA GLN A 872 -14.55 -5.08 17.82
C GLN A 872 -13.25 -4.49 18.37
N ALA A 873 -12.32 -4.08 17.51
CA ALA A 873 -11.01 -3.57 17.94
C ALA A 873 -11.12 -2.34 18.85
N ILE A 874 -12.01 -1.40 18.50
CA ILE A 874 -12.33 -0.23 19.32
C ILE A 874 -12.95 -0.65 20.65
N SER A 875 -13.95 -1.55 20.64
CA SER A 875 -14.57 -2.08 21.86
C SER A 875 -13.56 -2.77 22.79
N ASP A 876 -12.65 -3.57 22.23
CA ASP A 876 -11.63 -4.29 22.98
C ASP A 876 -10.61 -3.32 23.62
N VAL A 877 -10.25 -2.22 22.94
CA VAL A 877 -9.46 -1.13 23.54
C VAL A 877 -10.26 -0.41 24.63
N LEU A 878 -11.52 -0.04 24.37
CA LEU A 878 -12.38 0.67 25.32
C LEU A 878 -12.52 -0.09 26.64
N PHE A 879 -12.77 -1.40 26.61
CA PHE A 879 -12.92 -2.23 27.80
C PHE A 879 -11.61 -2.88 28.31
N GLY A 880 -10.47 -2.58 27.69
CA GLY A 880 -9.15 -3.04 28.16
C GLY A 880 -8.85 -4.51 27.90
N LEU A 881 -9.55 -5.15 26.96
CA LEU A 881 -9.20 -6.45 26.41
C LEU A 881 -7.94 -6.37 25.53
N PHE A 882 -7.70 -5.21 24.91
CA PHE A 882 -6.44 -4.87 24.26
C PHE A 882 -5.83 -3.59 24.85
N ASN A 883 -4.51 -3.56 24.99
CA ASN A 883 -3.78 -2.38 25.45
C ASN A 883 -3.21 -1.61 24.24
N PRO A 884 -3.72 -0.40 23.92
CA PRO A 884 -3.26 0.36 22.77
C PRO A 884 -1.77 0.74 22.90
N GLY A 885 -1.13 0.85 21.75
CA GLY A 885 0.30 1.17 21.64
C GLY A 885 0.71 1.72 20.28
N GLY A 886 -0.26 2.04 19.41
CA GLY A 886 0.00 2.76 18.16
C GLY A 886 0.54 4.17 18.44
N ARG A 887 1.18 4.75 17.42
CA ARG A 887 1.84 6.06 17.45
C ARG A 887 1.37 6.92 16.30
N VAL A 888 1.18 8.22 16.56
CA VAL A 888 0.76 9.24 15.59
C VAL A 888 1.69 9.26 14.36
N PRO A 889 1.22 8.90 13.14
CA PRO A 889 2.01 8.92 11.91
C PRO A 889 1.99 10.28 11.17
N LEU A 890 1.11 11.19 11.60
CA LEU A 890 0.92 12.55 11.07
C LEU A 890 0.76 13.53 12.23
N SER A 891 1.59 14.56 12.29
CA SER A 891 1.51 15.61 13.31
C SER A 891 0.14 16.29 13.26
N VAL A 892 -0.61 16.24 14.37
CA VAL A 892 -1.96 16.78 14.47
C VAL A 892 -1.86 18.31 14.62
N PRO A 893 -2.24 19.11 13.61
CA PRO A 893 -2.10 20.57 13.69
C PRO A 893 -3.02 21.16 14.76
N PHE A 894 -2.65 22.33 15.28
CA PHE A 894 -3.50 23.06 16.23
C PHE A 894 -4.71 23.71 15.53
N ASP A 895 -4.47 24.33 14.37
CA ASP A 895 -5.48 24.89 13.48
C ASP A 895 -5.05 24.73 12.01
N VAL A 896 -5.98 24.74 11.07
CA VAL A 896 -5.69 24.62 9.61
C VAL A 896 -4.83 25.79 9.08
N GLY A 897 -4.90 26.97 9.69
CA GLY A 897 -4.05 28.12 9.39
C GLY A 897 -2.58 27.94 9.80
N THR A 898 -2.25 26.92 10.60
CA THR A 898 -0.85 26.60 10.97
C THR A 898 -0.09 25.79 9.91
N LEU A 899 -0.77 25.31 8.87
CA LEU A 899 -0.18 24.45 7.85
C LEU A 899 0.91 25.16 6.99
N PRO A 900 1.95 24.43 6.56
CA PRO A 900 2.16 23.00 6.78
C PRO A 900 2.77 22.68 8.16
N VAL A 901 2.27 21.61 8.79
CA VAL A 901 2.75 21.12 10.10
C VAL A 901 3.27 19.68 9.92
N TYR A 902 4.58 19.50 10.04
CA TYR A 902 5.25 18.20 10.07
C TYR A 902 6.54 18.31 10.91
N TYR A 903 6.95 17.23 11.56
CA TYR A 903 7.97 17.29 12.62
C TYR A 903 9.41 17.57 12.10
N ASN A 904 9.74 17.16 10.87
CA ASN A 904 11.09 17.27 10.30
C ASN A 904 11.39 18.67 9.69
N TYR A 905 10.82 19.71 10.30
CA TYR A 905 10.99 21.10 9.92
C TYR A 905 12.45 21.58 10.01
N LYS A 906 12.76 22.62 9.23
CA LYS A 906 14.04 23.34 9.30
C LYS A 906 13.98 24.36 10.45
N ALA A 907 15.12 24.68 11.06
CA ALA A 907 15.18 25.56 12.23
C ALA A 907 14.47 26.93 12.05
N THR A 908 14.40 27.45 10.83
CA THR A 908 13.72 28.71 10.49
C THR A 908 12.20 28.68 10.63
N ALA A 909 11.57 27.50 10.64
CA ALA A 909 10.11 27.35 10.67
C ALA A 909 9.46 27.90 11.95
N HIS A 910 10.17 27.85 13.08
CA HIS A 910 9.67 28.30 14.39
C HIS A 910 10.61 29.34 15.04
N VAL A 911 11.26 30.19 14.23
CA VAL A 911 12.03 31.35 14.74
C VAL A 911 11.09 32.47 15.22
N ASN A 912 9.89 32.54 14.65
CA ASN A 912 8.82 33.46 15.05
C ASN A 912 7.54 32.65 15.33
N ASN A 913 6.67 33.21 16.16
CA ASN A 913 5.31 32.70 16.39
C ASN A 913 4.30 33.45 15.51
N PHE A 914 3.08 32.91 15.42
CA PHE A 914 1.92 33.64 14.89
C PHE A 914 1.58 34.84 15.78
N THR A 915 0.90 35.84 15.21
CA THR A 915 0.43 37.04 15.95
C THR A 915 -0.75 36.74 16.87
N ASP A 916 -1.49 35.68 16.55
CA ASP A 916 -2.65 35.22 17.29
C ASP A 916 -2.17 34.28 18.40
N GLU A 917 -1.81 34.85 19.55
CA GLU A 917 -1.04 34.17 20.63
C GLU A 917 -1.70 32.89 21.20
N GLU A 918 -3.01 32.71 20.97
CA GLU A 918 -3.76 31.50 21.35
C GLU A 918 -3.49 30.31 20.40
N ILE A 919 -3.00 30.57 19.17
CA ILE A 919 -2.67 29.57 18.16
C ILE A 919 -1.17 29.27 18.22
N GLY A 920 -0.83 28.13 18.82
CA GLY A 920 0.55 27.63 18.89
C GLY A 920 1.09 27.23 17.51
N SER A 921 2.37 27.49 17.26
CA SER A 921 3.04 27.03 16.03
C SER A 921 3.44 25.53 16.06
N TYR A 922 3.06 24.80 17.11
CA TYR A 922 3.40 23.39 17.30
C TYR A 922 2.13 22.53 17.25
N PRO A 923 2.21 21.27 16.79
CA PRO A 923 1.06 20.38 16.74
C PRO A 923 0.52 20.04 18.13
N SER A 924 -0.80 19.80 18.20
CA SER A 924 -1.50 19.27 19.37
C SER A 924 -0.94 17.91 19.80
N TYR A 925 -0.67 17.03 18.82
CA TYR A 925 0.04 15.77 19.00
C TYR A 925 1.13 15.64 17.93
N SER A 926 2.38 15.46 18.35
CA SER A 926 3.52 15.36 17.44
C SER A 926 3.67 13.95 16.86
N PHE A 927 4.24 13.82 15.67
CA PHE A 927 4.64 12.53 15.09
C PHE A 927 5.37 11.63 16.12
N GLY A 928 5.03 10.35 16.17
CA GLY A 928 5.59 9.36 17.10
C GLY A 928 4.95 9.34 18.50
N TYR A 929 4.02 10.24 18.82
CA TYR A 929 3.32 10.28 20.11
C TYR A 929 2.28 9.15 20.24
N GLY A 930 2.07 8.64 21.46
CA GLY A 930 1.00 7.69 21.77
C GLY A 930 1.15 7.11 23.17
N LEU A 931 0.04 6.99 23.89
CA LEU A 931 -0.05 6.46 25.26
C LEU A 931 -0.34 4.95 25.28
N SER A 932 -0.25 4.36 26.46
CA SER A 932 -0.60 2.96 26.76
C SER A 932 -1.25 2.87 28.14
N TYR A 933 -1.96 1.78 28.43
CA TYR A 933 -2.46 1.46 29.78
C TYR A 933 -1.35 0.98 30.73
N THR A 934 -0.14 0.73 30.22
CA THR A 934 1.06 0.43 31.02
C THR A 934 2.13 1.51 30.88
N THR A 935 3.17 1.42 31.71
CA THR A 935 4.31 2.35 31.70
C THR A 935 5.58 1.62 31.31
N PHE A 936 6.45 2.29 30.56
CA PHE A 936 7.74 1.74 30.14
C PHE A 936 8.87 2.61 30.66
N THR A 937 10.04 1.99 30.89
CA THR A 937 11.30 2.70 31.10
C THR A 937 12.35 2.16 30.15
N HIS A 938 13.31 3.01 29.79
CA HIS A 938 14.39 2.66 28.87
C HIS A 938 15.76 2.93 29.50
N LYS A 939 16.74 2.07 29.24
CA LYS A 939 18.10 2.17 29.78
C LYS A 939 19.13 1.65 28.77
N ASN A 940 20.39 2.09 28.95
CA ASN A 940 21.54 1.65 28.15
C ASN A 940 21.46 1.92 26.63
N PHE A 941 20.74 2.97 26.19
CA PHE A 941 20.70 3.35 24.78
C PHE A 941 22.11 3.60 24.23
N ASN A 942 22.48 2.91 23.15
CA ASN A 942 23.81 3.01 22.55
C ASN A 942 23.80 2.53 21.09
N SER A 943 24.87 2.83 20.33
CA SER A 943 25.13 2.16 19.06
C SER A 943 25.88 0.84 19.28
N ALA A 944 25.47 -0.24 18.63
CA ALA A 944 26.25 -1.47 18.58
C ALA A 944 27.49 -1.28 17.68
N GLY A 945 28.67 -1.68 18.17
CA GLY A 945 29.90 -1.67 17.40
C GLY A 945 30.72 -0.37 17.46
N LYS A 946 31.21 0.10 16.30
CA LYS A 946 32.19 1.19 16.21
C LYS A 946 31.55 2.57 16.39
N ARG A 947 32.32 3.53 16.91
CA ARG A 947 31.96 4.96 16.94
C ARG A 947 32.13 5.69 15.60
N THR A 948 32.42 4.96 14.53
CA THR A 948 32.70 5.49 13.20
C THR A 948 31.94 4.71 12.15
N PHE A 949 31.39 5.40 11.15
CA PHE A 949 30.71 4.81 10.00
C PHE A 949 31.09 5.56 8.71
N SER A 950 30.74 4.99 7.56
CA SER A 950 31.09 5.47 6.22
C SER A 950 30.00 5.09 5.21
N ALA A 951 30.13 5.52 3.96
CA ALA A 951 29.17 5.18 2.92
C ALA A 951 29.10 3.66 2.69
N GLY A 952 27.88 3.11 2.71
CA GLY A 952 27.61 1.67 2.61
C GLY A 952 27.60 0.90 3.94
N ASP A 953 27.91 1.55 5.07
CA ASP A 953 27.75 0.93 6.39
C ASP A 953 26.27 0.88 6.82
N THR A 954 25.98 -0.06 7.73
CA THR A 954 24.72 -0.14 8.46
C THR A 954 25.01 0.08 9.95
N VAL A 955 24.35 1.07 10.55
CA VAL A 955 24.46 1.36 11.98
C VAL A 955 23.33 0.65 12.72
N SER A 956 23.66 -0.05 13.80
CA SER A 956 22.68 -0.65 14.71
C SER A 956 22.67 0.12 16.04
N PHE A 957 21.49 0.33 16.59
CA PHE A 957 21.24 0.93 17.89
C PHE A 957 20.51 -0.07 18.79
N GLU A 958 20.85 -0.07 20.07
CA GLU A 958 20.27 -0.97 21.07
C GLU A 958 19.77 -0.16 22.27
N VAL A 959 18.62 -0.54 22.83
CA VAL A 959 18.12 -0.03 24.11
C VAL A 959 17.41 -1.14 24.87
N THR A 960 17.64 -1.23 26.18
CA THR A 960 16.84 -2.12 27.05
C THR A 960 15.56 -1.38 27.44
N VAL A 961 14.41 -1.94 27.09
CA VAL A 961 13.07 -1.46 27.45
C VAL A 961 12.50 -2.39 28.52
N GLU A 962 11.84 -1.82 29.53
CA GLU A 962 11.23 -2.54 30.65
C GLU A 962 9.79 -2.08 30.83
N ASN A 963 8.82 -3.02 30.87
CA ASN A 963 7.43 -2.73 31.19
C ASN A 963 7.26 -2.67 32.70
N THR A 964 7.14 -1.46 33.25
CA THR A 964 7.10 -1.19 34.70
C THR A 964 5.68 -1.14 35.28
N GLY A 965 4.64 -1.33 34.46
CA GLY A 965 3.25 -1.35 34.92
C GLY A 965 2.73 -2.75 35.26
N HIS A 966 1.42 -2.94 35.10
CA HIS A 966 0.69 -4.12 35.59
C HIS A 966 -0.05 -4.92 34.51
N VAL A 967 0.02 -4.47 33.25
CA VAL A 967 -0.58 -5.14 32.09
C VAL A 967 0.46 -5.28 30.99
N ALA A 968 0.33 -6.32 30.17
CA ALA A 968 1.12 -6.46 28.95
C ALA A 968 0.87 -5.27 28.00
N GLY A 969 1.84 -4.92 27.17
CA GLY A 969 1.74 -3.80 26.25
C GLY A 969 2.86 -3.78 25.23
N SER A 970 2.95 -2.69 24.46
CA SER A 970 4.02 -2.52 23.49
C SER A 970 4.63 -1.12 23.53
N TYR A 971 5.91 -1.04 23.20
CA TYR A 971 6.71 0.18 23.16
C TYR A 971 7.39 0.31 21.81
N VAL A 972 7.45 1.53 21.28
CA VAL A 972 8.11 1.84 20.00
C VAL A 972 9.33 2.70 20.31
N ALA A 973 10.51 2.11 20.21
CA ALA A 973 11.78 2.82 20.34
C ALA A 973 12.05 3.60 19.05
N GLN A 974 12.27 4.91 19.14
CA GLN A 974 12.43 5.80 17.98
C GLN A 974 13.77 6.54 18.07
N VAL A 975 14.63 6.38 17.06
CA VAL A 975 15.94 7.03 16.97
C VAL A 975 15.87 8.18 15.97
N TYR A 976 16.20 9.38 16.44
CA TYR A 976 16.22 10.61 15.65
C TYR A 976 17.64 11.13 15.50
N LEU A 977 18.06 11.45 14.27
CA LEU A 977 19.21 12.31 14.02
C LEU A 977 18.88 13.74 14.44
N LEU A 978 19.71 14.33 15.28
CA LEU A 978 19.61 15.74 15.66
C LEU A 978 20.28 16.64 14.61
N GLY A 979 19.73 17.84 14.42
CA GLY A 979 20.24 18.83 13.47
C GLY A 979 21.73 19.16 13.69
N ARG A 980 22.50 19.14 12.59
CA ARG A 980 23.95 19.37 12.56
C ARG A 980 24.32 20.52 11.61
N VAL A 981 25.54 21.03 11.73
CA VAL A 981 26.12 21.94 10.73
C VAL A 981 26.36 21.16 9.44
N SER A 982 25.88 21.70 8.31
CA SER A 982 25.92 21.07 7.00
C SER A 982 26.10 22.12 5.90
N THR A 983 26.50 21.69 4.68
CA THR A 983 26.56 22.56 3.50
C THR A 983 25.18 23.13 3.12
N VAL A 984 24.09 22.46 3.49
CA VAL A 984 22.69 22.88 3.27
C VAL A 984 21.87 22.83 4.57
N THR A 985 20.67 23.39 4.59
CA THR A 985 19.81 23.38 5.79
C THR A 985 19.14 22.02 5.99
N VAL A 986 19.55 21.30 7.05
CA VAL A 986 18.93 20.03 7.47
C VAL A 986 17.75 20.24 8.43
N ALA A 987 16.98 19.18 8.69
CA ALA A 987 15.91 19.20 9.69
C ALA A 987 16.47 19.37 11.12
N VAL A 988 15.66 19.88 12.05
CA VAL A 988 16.04 19.97 13.48
C VAL A 988 16.10 18.60 14.13
N LYS A 989 15.20 17.69 13.71
CA LYS A 989 15.15 16.26 14.05
C LYS A 989 14.71 15.50 12.80
N GLN A 990 15.21 14.29 12.58
CA GLN A 990 14.77 13.38 11.54
C GLN A 990 14.81 11.94 12.09
N LEU A 991 13.71 11.20 12.01
CA LEU A 991 13.66 9.77 12.32
C LEU A 991 14.62 9.04 11.38
N VAL A 992 15.42 8.12 11.91
CA VAL A 992 16.39 7.34 11.13
C VAL A 992 16.32 5.84 11.39
N ALA A 993 15.73 5.41 12.52
CA ALA A 993 15.46 4.00 12.80
C ALA A 993 14.40 3.87 13.89
N PHE A 994 13.62 2.79 13.88
CA PHE A 994 12.66 2.46 14.94
C PHE A 994 12.51 0.94 15.10
N ALA A 995 11.95 0.52 16.24
CA ALA A 995 11.50 -0.86 16.46
C ALA A 995 10.36 -0.90 17.49
N ARG A 996 9.35 -1.74 17.25
CA ARG A 996 8.31 -2.09 18.22
C ARG A 996 8.70 -3.36 18.97
N VAL A 997 8.52 -3.34 20.29
CA VAL A 997 8.67 -4.49 21.19
C VAL A 997 7.39 -4.70 21.98
N TYR A 998 7.05 -5.95 22.24
CA TYR A 998 5.88 -6.36 23.02
C TYR A 998 6.39 -6.99 24.32
N LEU A 999 5.87 -6.55 25.47
CA LEU A 999 6.38 -6.93 26.79
C LEU A 999 5.24 -7.25 27.76
N ASP A 1000 5.34 -8.39 28.42
CA ASP A 1000 4.52 -8.73 29.59
C ASP A 1000 4.81 -7.79 30.77
N ALA A 1001 3.92 -7.75 31.76
CA ALA A 1001 4.11 -6.90 32.94
C ALA A 1001 5.37 -7.31 33.75
N GLY A 1002 6.31 -6.38 33.91
CA GLY A 1002 7.61 -6.63 34.55
C GLY A 1002 8.68 -7.22 33.62
N GLU A 1003 8.37 -7.47 32.35
CA GLU A 1003 9.36 -7.96 31.38
C GLU A 1003 10.36 -6.87 30.96
N SER A 1004 11.58 -7.28 30.61
CA SER A 1004 12.60 -6.44 29.98
C SER A 1004 13.13 -7.09 28.70
N GLN A 1005 13.14 -6.34 27.59
CA GLN A 1005 13.66 -6.77 26.29
C GLN A 1005 14.67 -5.75 25.74
N VAL A 1006 15.63 -6.20 24.93
CA VAL A 1006 16.46 -5.29 24.13
C VAL A 1006 15.75 -5.04 22.80
N ALA A 1007 15.42 -3.78 22.53
CA ALA A 1007 15.02 -3.33 21.20
C ALA A 1007 16.27 -3.00 20.38
N THR A 1008 16.34 -3.52 19.15
CA THR A 1008 17.42 -3.26 18.19
C THR A 1008 16.84 -2.53 16.98
N MET A 1009 17.42 -1.37 16.65
CA MET A 1009 16.97 -0.51 15.56
C MET A 1009 18.11 -0.32 14.55
N THR A 1010 17.82 -0.40 13.25
CA THR A 1010 18.84 -0.45 12.20
C THR A 1010 18.72 0.72 11.22
N LEU A 1011 19.84 1.32 10.85
CA LEU A 1011 19.97 2.48 9.96
C LEU A 1011 20.90 2.17 8.78
N GLU A 1012 20.36 2.17 7.56
CA GLU A 1012 21.13 2.09 6.31
C GLU A 1012 21.67 3.48 5.94
N VAL A 1013 22.98 3.69 6.07
CA VAL A 1013 23.62 5.02 5.94
C VAL A 1013 23.37 5.64 4.56
N ASN A 1014 23.49 4.85 3.49
CA ASN A 1014 23.34 5.36 2.13
C ASN A 1014 21.91 5.81 1.79
N ARG A 1015 20.89 5.21 2.43
CA ARG A 1015 19.48 5.49 2.13
C ARG A 1015 18.94 6.68 2.89
N PHE A 1016 19.37 6.86 4.15
CA PHE A 1016 18.73 7.80 5.08
C PHE A 1016 19.64 8.92 5.60
N LEU A 1017 20.97 8.86 5.39
CA LEU A 1017 21.91 9.92 5.82
C LEU A 1017 22.56 10.71 4.67
N GLN A 1018 22.43 10.26 3.42
CA GLN A 1018 22.91 11.04 2.28
C GLN A 1018 22.05 12.28 2.08
N ILE A 1019 22.69 13.38 1.69
CA ILE A 1019 22.02 14.61 1.30
C ILE A 1019 22.35 14.93 -0.16
N VAL A 1020 21.52 15.76 -0.78
CA VAL A 1020 21.90 16.46 -2.01
C VAL A 1020 22.61 17.75 -1.61
N ASN A 1021 23.75 18.06 -2.25
CA ASN A 1021 24.58 19.23 -1.96
C ASN A 1021 24.25 20.45 -2.85
N ARG A 1022 25.01 21.55 -2.74
CA ARG A 1022 24.70 22.81 -3.44
C ARG A 1022 24.81 22.67 -4.96
N GLU A 1023 25.60 21.72 -5.42
CA GLU A 1023 25.88 21.36 -6.81
C GLU A 1023 24.89 20.31 -7.36
N ASN A 1024 23.84 19.98 -6.59
CA ASN A 1024 22.82 18.97 -6.87
C ASN A 1024 23.38 17.54 -7.01
N GLN A 1025 24.43 17.22 -6.25
CA GLN A 1025 25.03 15.87 -6.19
C GLN A 1025 24.76 15.22 -4.84
N TRP A 1026 24.59 13.90 -4.82
CA TRP A 1026 24.50 13.12 -3.58
C TRP A 1026 25.85 13.10 -2.85
N GLU A 1027 25.86 13.51 -1.57
CA GLU A 1027 27.02 13.42 -0.69
C GLU A 1027 26.63 12.84 0.69
N LEU A 1028 27.49 11.98 1.24
CA LEU A 1028 27.51 11.68 2.67
C LEU A 1028 28.57 12.59 3.30
N GLN A 1029 28.15 13.47 4.21
CA GLN A 1029 29.07 14.43 4.84
C GLN A 1029 29.85 13.78 5.97
N THR A 1030 31.16 13.99 6.01
CA THR A 1030 32.01 13.55 7.13
C THR A 1030 31.78 14.39 8.41
N GLY A 1031 32.38 13.94 9.52
CA GLY A 1031 32.24 14.56 10.84
C GLY A 1031 31.10 13.98 11.67
N ASP A 1032 30.76 14.64 12.77
CA ASP A 1032 29.91 14.04 13.81
C ASP A 1032 28.41 14.09 13.49
N TYR A 1033 27.69 13.04 13.91
CA TYR A 1033 26.25 12.85 13.86
C TYR A 1033 25.78 12.41 15.25
N THR A 1034 24.85 13.15 15.85
CA THR A 1034 24.27 12.83 17.16
C THR A 1034 22.87 12.26 16.98
N PHE A 1035 22.69 11.02 17.42
CA PHE A 1035 21.44 10.27 17.38
C PHE A 1035 20.84 10.22 18.78
N ALA A 1036 19.58 10.60 18.95
CA ALA A 1036 18.86 10.58 20.21
C ALA A 1036 17.71 9.58 20.18
N LEU A 1037 17.52 8.85 21.28
CA LEU A 1037 16.30 8.10 21.54
C LEU A 1037 15.26 9.08 22.08
N LEU A 1038 14.14 9.26 21.38
CA LEU A 1038 13.03 10.12 21.82
C LEU A 1038 11.75 9.28 21.95
N GLU A 1039 10.87 9.68 22.88
CA GLU A 1039 9.53 9.09 23.03
C GLU A 1039 8.60 9.45 21.86
N ASP A 1040 8.83 10.63 21.27
CA ASP A 1040 8.16 11.20 20.10
C ASP A 1040 8.98 12.40 19.59
N SER A 1041 8.50 13.03 18.51
CA SER A 1041 9.18 14.16 17.86
C SER A 1041 8.99 15.54 18.53
N ARG A 1042 8.17 15.67 19.59
CA ARG A 1042 7.72 16.98 20.12
C ARG A 1042 8.88 17.93 20.41
N PHE A 1043 8.68 19.24 20.27
CA PHE A 1043 9.79 20.21 20.40
C PHE A 1043 10.53 20.07 21.74
N SER A 1044 9.78 19.85 22.83
CA SER A 1044 10.29 19.67 24.20
C SER A 1044 10.77 18.26 24.54
N ALA A 1045 10.84 17.32 23.59
CA ALA A 1045 11.36 15.98 23.84
C ALA A 1045 12.83 16.06 24.32
N SER A 1046 13.13 15.34 25.41
CA SER A 1046 14.48 15.33 26.00
C SER A 1046 15.48 14.66 25.07
N THR A 1047 16.50 15.39 24.63
CA THR A 1047 17.61 14.87 23.82
C THR A 1047 18.77 14.33 24.67
N ALA A 1048 18.58 14.12 25.97
CA ALA A 1048 19.64 13.71 26.89
C ALA A 1048 20.11 12.26 26.65
N THR A 1049 19.20 11.37 26.24
CA THR A 1049 19.51 9.98 25.89
C THR A 1049 20.01 9.92 24.44
N ASN A 1050 21.30 10.16 24.22
CA ASN A 1050 21.89 10.23 22.88
C ASN A 1050 23.24 9.50 22.76
N VAL A 1051 23.64 9.28 21.51
CA VAL A 1051 24.93 8.72 21.09
C VAL A 1051 25.46 9.53 19.91
N THR A 1052 26.75 9.86 19.92
CA THR A 1052 27.40 10.54 18.79
C THR A 1052 28.37 9.59 18.09
N LEU A 1053 28.28 9.54 16.76
CA LEU A 1053 29.13 8.75 15.87
C LEU A 1053 29.77 9.67 14.82
N THR A 1054 30.99 9.37 14.40
CA THR A 1054 31.71 10.17 13.40
C THR A 1054 31.67 9.50 12.03
N CYS A 1055 31.14 10.18 11.01
CA CYS A 1055 31.30 9.76 9.62
C CYS A 1055 32.74 10.03 9.16
N VAL A 1056 33.42 9.00 8.64
CA VAL A 1056 34.85 9.04 8.23
C VAL A 1056 35.05 8.88 6.73
#